data_AF-A0A4P5VEK7-F1
#
_entry.id   AF-A0A4P5VEK7-F1
#
_cell.length_a   1.000
_cell.length_b   1.000
_cell.length_c   1.000
_cell.angle_alpha   90.00
_cell.angle_beta   90.00
_cell.angle_gamma   90.00
#
_symmetry.space_group_name_H-M   'P 1'
#
loop_
_entity.id
_entity.type
_entity.pdbx_description
1 polymer ?
#
loop_
_entity_poly.entity_id
_entity_poly.type
_entity_poly.pdbx_seq_one_letter_code
_entity_poly.pdbx_strand_id
1 'polypeptide(L)'
;MNRRSLLIQLLGLSLGVSAGPGLSRQRHPQGSRSGSPMGRPFPPLRGPIPLPSDGLSAAEQQRRYSSIAIEDRVVVPEGYRSELVLCWGDQLGDGRVGYNNDYLAFQPLAGDQALLTINFEYISARPWCAGYAEVTGQTLPFDQLQTELDRRGGAVDLMALEANDPLRPMVTAVAEAALMDQGIGVATLQRQADGRWRRVKGLLDRRITGLSGWRRREQRLRVSGPAAAVFRRRERLGYDDGLADAVIGTFGNCAGGQTPWGTVLSAEENFQTQVVEAVFADGSSPSPARRPFRFDGRRLEGLGNPFGLAGNKYGWMVELDPRRPQQAAVKHSWLGRFRHEAVAVRARRGEPLVVYSGCDRHGGHLYRFVSTERVQDPRDPGNSRLFAQGRLEVALLSPDGQGRWLPLDPATAINPRRPSTLVIDGVLQAALVPQTDRRQAGSTALESDAAVVDYCRRYPTLGDLYPGTGDQQQGAILIDAHLAANAIGATPAARPEDTDLDPTTGDLLISFTAGGSDGSERADPAIFRGPNGETTWPYGWVMRLSDAPAQPDGRGGTFRWRMVATGGTPWQGGMGFSNPDNLAVDSGGNIWLVTDRSTSSASLDIFGNNACWVLPNSGPQAGQALLFATGPMECELCGPCFDSEEATLFLAVQHPGEDNGTRQAGGEEYQAFTLRDRNNQPFQQLRRVPVGSNWPSGLADRAPRPGVVMIQRQGGGPLLHNLHPTQHG
;
A
#
# COMPACT_ATOMS: atom_id res chain seq x y z
N MET A 1 -10.28 -22.22 -10.33
CA MET A 1 -11.46 -23.02 -10.77
C MET A 1 -11.91 -22.50 -12.13
N ASN A 2 -12.19 -23.40 -13.07
CA ASN A 2 -12.42 -23.11 -14.50
C ASN A 2 -13.75 -22.39 -14.76
N ARG A 3 -13.71 -21.25 -15.46
CA ARG A 3 -14.88 -20.58 -16.06
C ARG A 3 -15.34 -21.40 -17.27
N ARG A 4 -16.53 -22.02 -17.19
CA ARG A 4 -17.25 -22.57 -18.35
C ARG A 4 -18.63 -21.93 -18.44
N SER A 5 -18.80 -21.18 -19.51
CA SER A 5 -19.97 -21.04 -20.40
C SER A 5 -21.37 -21.24 -19.81
N LEU A 6 -22.18 -20.18 -19.88
CA LEU A 6 -23.64 -20.29 -19.97
C LEU A 6 -24.10 -19.70 -21.31
N LEU A 7 -24.48 -20.59 -22.24
CA LEU A 7 -25.29 -20.28 -23.42
C LEU A 7 -26.76 -20.21 -22.96
N ILE A 8 -27.45 -19.09 -23.19
CA ILE A 8 -28.91 -19.07 -23.24
C ILE A 8 -29.36 -18.36 -24.53
N GLN A 9 -30.19 -19.10 -25.27
CA GLN A 9 -30.87 -18.73 -26.49
C GLN A 9 -31.88 -17.61 -26.24
N LEU A 10 -31.86 -16.57 -27.09
CA LEU A 10 -33.06 -15.80 -27.43
C LEU A 10 -33.11 -15.61 -28.94
N LEU A 11 -33.90 -16.46 -29.59
CA LEU A 11 -34.38 -16.27 -30.95
C LEU A 11 -35.58 -15.32 -30.92
N GLY A 12 -35.59 -14.38 -31.86
CA GLY A 12 -36.81 -13.78 -32.38
C GLY A 12 -36.96 -12.29 -32.13
N LEU A 13 -36.41 -11.47 -33.03
CA LEU A 13 -37.18 -10.48 -33.79
C LEU A 13 -36.31 -9.96 -34.94
N SER A 14 -36.72 -10.30 -36.15
CA SER A 14 -36.22 -9.79 -37.42
C SER A 14 -36.73 -8.37 -37.69
N LEU A 15 -35.92 -7.59 -38.42
CA LEU A 15 -36.21 -6.52 -39.39
C LEU A 15 -34.96 -5.63 -39.42
N GLY A 16 -34.12 -5.64 -40.45
CA GLY A 16 -34.39 -5.05 -41.76
C GLY A 16 -33.32 -3.98 -42.02
N VAL A 17 -32.28 -4.34 -42.76
CA VAL A 17 -31.15 -3.46 -43.11
C VAL A 17 -31.58 -2.44 -44.16
N SER A 18 -31.27 -1.17 -43.94
CA SER A 18 -31.01 -0.22 -45.03
C SER A 18 -29.98 0.83 -44.58
N ALA A 19 -29.01 1.07 -45.47
CA ALA A 19 -27.86 1.94 -45.28
C ALA A 19 -28.14 3.37 -45.74
N GLY A 20 -27.44 4.34 -45.17
CA GLY A 20 -27.33 5.71 -45.69
C GLY A 20 -26.72 6.70 -44.68
N PRO A 21 -25.64 7.45 -45.02
CA PRO A 21 -24.90 8.29 -44.08
C PRO A 21 -25.49 9.69 -43.99
N GLY A 22 -25.48 10.28 -42.79
CA GLY A 22 -25.94 11.65 -42.55
C GLY A 22 -25.24 12.28 -41.35
N LEU A 23 -24.19 13.07 -41.62
CA LEU A 23 -23.57 13.99 -40.68
C LEU A 23 -24.61 14.97 -40.13
N SER A 24 -24.87 14.94 -38.83
CA SER A 24 -25.57 16.00 -38.12
C SER A 24 -24.81 16.34 -36.84
N ARG A 25 -24.19 17.52 -36.84
CA ARG A 25 -23.69 18.21 -35.65
C ARG A 25 -24.89 18.52 -34.76
N GLN A 26 -25.12 17.73 -33.72
CA GLN A 26 -25.98 18.16 -32.63
C GLN A 26 -25.25 19.20 -31.78
N ARG A 27 -25.84 20.40 -31.74
CA ARG A 27 -25.46 21.47 -30.80
C ARG A 27 -25.76 21.00 -29.38
N HIS A 28 -24.74 21.01 -28.52
CA HIS A 28 -24.93 20.90 -27.07
C HIS A 28 -25.86 22.04 -26.58
N PRO A 29 -26.91 21.75 -25.80
CA PRO A 29 -27.56 22.77 -25.00
C PRO A 29 -26.55 23.29 -23.99
N GLN A 30 -26.40 24.60 -23.89
CA GLN A 30 -25.64 25.25 -22.82
C GLN A 30 -26.19 24.78 -21.47
N GLY A 31 -25.38 24.03 -20.73
CA GLY A 31 -25.70 23.60 -19.38
C GLY A 31 -25.86 24.81 -18.47
N SER A 32 -27.01 24.89 -17.81
CA SER A 32 -27.18 25.74 -16.64
C SER A 32 -26.13 25.38 -15.61
N ARG A 33 -25.41 26.38 -15.08
CA ARG A 33 -24.51 26.21 -13.93
C ARG A 33 -25.34 25.71 -12.73
N SER A 34 -25.45 24.40 -12.56
CA SER A 34 -25.90 23.84 -11.29
C SER A 34 -24.76 23.99 -10.31
N GLY A 35 -24.86 25.01 -9.44
CA GLY A 35 -24.10 25.00 -8.20
C GLY A 35 -24.34 23.68 -7.45
N SER A 36 -23.37 23.26 -6.63
CA SER A 36 -23.50 22.08 -5.78
C SER A 36 -24.87 22.09 -5.09
N PRO A 37 -25.68 21.02 -5.17
CA PRO A 37 -26.94 20.95 -4.44
C PRO A 37 -26.67 21.27 -2.98
N MET A 38 -27.39 22.25 -2.44
CA MET A 38 -27.09 22.89 -1.15
C MET A 38 -26.68 21.86 -0.08
N GLY A 39 -25.49 22.03 0.48
CA GLY A 39 -25.01 21.23 1.61
C GLY A 39 -24.01 20.12 1.31
N ARG A 40 -23.66 19.83 0.03
CA ARG A 40 -22.61 18.84 -0.32
C ARG A 40 -21.23 19.46 -0.57
N PRO A 41 -20.12 18.83 -0.11
CA PRO A 41 -18.77 19.36 -0.33
C PRO A 41 -18.33 19.27 -1.80
N PHE A 42 -18.92 18.36 -2.58
CA PHE A 42 -18.81 18.22 -4.04
C PHE A 42 -19.99 17.35 -4.54
N PRO A 43 -20.28 17.31 -5.86
CA PRO A 43 -21.27 16.37 -6.42
C PRO A 43 -20.66 14.96 -6.55
N PRO A 44 -21.00 13.97 -5.70
CA PRO A 44 -20.33 12.67 -5.74
C PRO A 44 -20.59 11.91 -7.05
N LEU A 45 -19.63 11.10 -7.47
CA LEU A 45 -19.78 10.21 -8.61
C LEU A 45 -20.82 9.13 -8.32
N ARG A 46 -21.47 8.66 -9.38
CA ARG A 46 -22.33 7.48 -9.32
C ARG A 46 -21.51 6.24 -9.62
N GLY A 47 -21.15 5.50 -8.57
CA GLY A 47 -20.53 4.19 -8.69
C GLY A 47 -21.53 3.10 -9.12
N PRO A 48 -21.10 1.84 -9.18
CA PRO A 48 -21.98 0.72 -9.56
C PRO A 48 -23.03 0.36 -8.50
N ILE A 49 -22.79 0.74 -7.24
CA ILE A 49 -23.64 0.39 -6.10
C ILE A 49 -24.44 1.62 -5.66
N PRO A 50 -25.76 1.48 -5.41
CA PRO A 50 -26.56 2.56 -4.84
C PRO A 50 -26.16 2.83 -3.39
N LEU A 51 -25.89 4.09 -3.07
CA LEU A 51 -25.47 4.55 -1.75
C LEU A 51 -26.60 5.30 -1.04
N PRO A 52 -26.66 5.26 0.31
CA PRO A 52 -27.55 6.14 1.07
C PRO A 52 -27.32 7.62 0.77
N SER A 53 -26.05 8.02 0.56
CA SER A 53 -25.61 9.38 0.29
C SER A 53 -26.09 9.95 -1.04
N ASP A 54 -26.60 9.11 -1.96
CA ASP A 54 -27.19 9.57 -3.21
C ASP A 54 -28.49 10.36 -2.97
N GLY A 55 -29.22 10.05 -1.88
CA GLY A 55 -30.50 10.67 -1.56
C GLY A 55 -31.68 10.20 -2.43
N LEU A 56 -31.49 9.14 -3.22
CA LEU A 56 -32.49 8.63 -4.16
C LEU A 56 -33.54 7.74 -3.46
N SER A 57 -34.80 7.79 -3.89
CA SER A 57 -35.81 6.80 -3.50
C SER A 57 -35.49 5.40 -4.05
N ALA A 58 -36.11 4.35 -3.49
CA ALA A 58 -35.92 2.97 -3.97
C ALA A 58 -36.22 2.82 -5.47
N ALA A 59 -37.35 3.37 -5.94
CA ALA A 59 -37.71 3.34 -7.36
C ALA A 59 -36.72 4.11 -8.24
N GLU A 60 -36.14 5.20 -7.73
CA GLU A 60 -35.08 5.91 -8.45
C GLU A 60 -33.77 5.14 -8.47
N GLN A 61 -33.38 4.48 -7.39
CA GLN A 61 -32.19 3.63 -7.37
C GLN A 61 -32.33 2.51 -8.41
N GLN A 62 -33.44 1.77 -8.40
CA GLN A 62 -33.69 0.72 -9.40
C GLN A 62 -33.62 1.25 -10.84
N ARG A 63 -34.22 2.41 -11.13
CA ARG A 63 -34.17 3.00 -12.48
C ARG A 63 -32.78 3.51 -12.86
N ARG A 64 -32.08 4.18 -11.94
CA ARG A 64 -30.79 4.86 -12.21
C ARG A 64 -29.58 3.93 -12.16
N TYR A 65 -29.70 2.78 -11.51
CA TYR A 65 -28.64 1.76 -11.37
C TYR A 65 -28.93 0.49 -12.19
N SER A 66 -30.02 0.43 -12.96
CA SER A 66 -30.34 -0.73 -13.82
C SER A 66 -29.29 -0.97 -14.91
N SER A 67 -28.51 0.04 -15.27
CA SER A 67 -27.37 -0.10 -16.17
C SER A 67 -26.25 0.90 -15.84
N ILE A 68 -25.01 0.50 -16.07
CA ILE A 68 -23.81 1.34 -15.93
C ILE A 68 -22.73 0.91 -16.91
N ALA A 69 -21.93 1.86 -17.39
CA ALA A 69 -20.70 1.58 -18.12
C ALA A 69 -19.50 1.91 -17.23
N ILE A 70 -18.60 0.93 -17.05
CA ILE A 70 -17.32 1.13 -16.39
C ILE A 70 -16.34 1.73 -17.42
N GLU A 71 -15.46 2.61 -16.97
CA GLU A 71 -14.57 3.35 -17.85
C GLU A 71 -13.09 3.00 -17.61
N ASP A 72 -12.35 2.77 -18.70
CA ASP A 72 -10.89 2.60 -18.67
C ASP A 72 -10.17 3.96 -18.63
N ARG A 73 -10.49 4.78 -17.62
CA ARG A 73 -9.86 6.08 -17.35
C ARG A 73 -10.10 6.51 -15.91
N VAL A 74 -9.34 7.52 -15.47
CA VAL A 74 -9.68 8.25 -14.25
C VAL A 74 -10.95 9.08 -14.49
N VAL A 75 -12.00 8.82 -13.71
CA VAL A 75 -13.25 9.59 -13.72
C VAL A 75 -13.32 10.44 -12.46
N VAL A 76 -13.69 11.71 -12.60
CA VAL A 76 -13.76 12.70 -11.50
C VAL A 76 -15.09 13.44 -11.54
N PRO A 77 -15.50 14.11 -10.45
CA PRO A 77 -16.81 14.75 -10.35
C PRO A 77 -17.02 15.87 -11.36
N GLU A 78 -18.28 16.20 -11.64
CA GLU A 78 -18.62 17.38 -12.42
C GLU A 78 -18.03 18.65 -11.78
N GLY A 79 -17.43 19.52 -12.59
CA GLY A 79 -16.71 20.71 -12.12
C GLY A 79 -15.25 20.45 -11.72
N TYR A 80 -14.74 19.23 -11.89
CA TYR A 80 -13.33 18.87 -11.70
C TYR A 80 -12.69 18.48 -13.03
N ARG A 81 -11.36 18.40 -13.03
CA ARG A 81 -10.54 17.86 -14.12
C ARG A 81 -9.45 16.98 -13.54
N SER A 82 -9.04 15.97 -14.29
CA SER A 82 -7.83 15.17 -14.03
C SER A 82 -6.83 15.37 -15.17
N GLU A 83 -5.55 15.48 -14.84
CA GLU A 83 -4.46 15.65 -15.81
C GLU A 83 -3.27 14.75 -15.41
N LEU A 84 -2.64 14.10 -16.39
CA LEU A 84 -1.44 13.29 -16.16
C LEU A 84 -0.23 14.19 -15.85
N VAL A 85 0.48 13.90 -14.76
CA VAL A 85 1.67 14.63 -14.33
C VAL A 85 2.94 13.95 -14.83
N LEU A 86 3.01 12.63 -14.65
CA LEU A 86 4.13 11.77 -15.05
C LEU A 86 3.66 10.30 -15.09
N CYS A 87 4.35 9.45 -15.83
CA CYS A 87 4.07 8.02 -15.92
C CYS A 87 5.34 7.19 -16.18
N TRP A 88 5.25 5.87 -15.99
CA TRP A 88 6.35 4.93 -16.18
C TRP A 88 7.13 5.20 -17.46
N GLY A 89 8.45 5.33 -17.34
CA GLY A 89 9.36 5.61 -18.45
C GLY A 89 9.73 7.08 -18.67
N ASP A 90 8.98 8.03 -18.10
CA ASP A 90 9.34 9.44 -18.20
C ASP A 90 10.71 9.72 -17.54
N GLN A 91 11.50 10.67 -18.05
CA GLN A 91 12.82 10.95 -17.50
C GLN A 91 12.77 11.42 -16.04
N LEU A 92 13.57 10.80 -15.17
CA LEU A 92 13.67 11.17 -13.75
C LEU A 92 15.11 11.00 -13.23
N GLY A 93 15.77 12.11 -12.92
CA GLY A 93 17.18 12.10 -12.49
C GLY A 93 18.08 11.47 -13.57
N ASP A 94 18.93 10.54 -13.16
CA ASP A 94 19.77 9.72 -14.04
C ASP A 94 19.07 8.45 -14.57
N GLY A 95 17.78 8.28 -14.28
CA GLY A 95 16.95 7.16 -14.72
C GLY A 95 15.60 7.59 -15.27
N ARG A 96 14.57 6.81 -14.96
CA ARG A 96 13.19 7.01 -15.40
C ARG A 96 12.21 6.97 -14.23
N VAL A 97 10.98 7.41 -14.42
CA VAL A 97 9.87 7.05 -13.52
C VAL A 97 9.71 5.53 -13.55
N GLY A 98 9.68 4.90 -12.37
CA GLY A 98 9.53 3.46 -12.22
C GLY A 98 8.14 2.97 -12.62
N TYR A 99 7.85 1.70 -12.33
CA TYR A 99 6.62 1.06 -12.80
C TYR A 99 5.42 1.42 -11.90
N ASN A 100 5.02 0.52 -11.00
CA ASN A 100 3.87 0.70 -10.13
C ASN A 100 4.13 1.79 -9.09
N ASN A 101 3.24 2.78 -8.96
CA ASN A 101 3.38 3.91 -8.04
C ASN A 101 2.38 3.80 -6.90
N ASP A 102 2.86 3.79 -5.66
CA ASP A 102 2.00 3.56 -4.51
C ASP A 102 1.92 4.80 -3.61
N TYR A 103 3.06 5.24 -3.07
CA TYR A 103 3.13 6.45 -2.26
C TYR A 103 3.35 7.75 -3.06
N LEU A 104 2.77 8.86 -2.57
CA LEU A 104 3.08 10.22 -3.01
C LEU A 104 3.34 11.16 -1.82
N ALA A 105 4.41 11.94 -1.89
CA ALA A 105 4.71 12.99 -0.92
C ALA A 105 5.06 14.32 -1.60
N PHE A 106 4.19 15.32 -1.44
CA PHE A 106 4.38 16.67 -1.92
C PHE A 106 5.16 17.52 -0.91
N GLN A 107 6.21 18.20 -1.38
CA GLN A 107 6.97 19.16 -0.60
C GLN A 107 7.13 20.49 -1.36
N PRO A 108 6.57 21.60 -0.86
CA PRO A 108 6.73 22.89 -1.50
C PRO A 108 8.18 23.39 -1.40
N LEU A 109 8.62 24.09 -2.45
CA LEU A 109 9.87 24.83 -2.53
C LEU A 109 9.58 26.33 -2.75
N ALA A 110 10.62 27.16 -2.76
CA ALA A 110 10.49 28.55 -3.16
C ALA A 110 10.20 28.69 -4.68
N GLY A 111 9.61 29.81 -5.09
CA GLY A 111 9.49 30.19 -6.52
C GLY A 111 8.52 29.32 -7.33
N ASP A 112 7.35 29.01 -6.76
CA ASP A 112 6.31 28.19 -7.41
C ASP A 112 6.78 26.77 -7.77
N GLN A 113 7.81 26.27 -7.11
CA GLN A 113 8.32 24.91 -7.29
C GLN A 113 7.90 24.00 -6.15
N ALA A 114 7.89 22.70 -6.43
CA ALA A 114 7.70 21.66 -5.43
C ALA A 114 8.48 20.41 -5.82
N LEU A 115 8.67 19.52 -4.86
CA LEU A 115 9.12 18.15 -5.08
C LEU A 115 7.96 17.20 -4.85
N LEU A 116 7.84 16.21 -5.71
CA LEU A 116 6.95 15.07 -5.54
C LEU A 116 7.81 13.83 -5.39
N THR A 117 7.80 13.23 -4.19
CA THR A 117 8.41 11.92 -3.95
C THR A 117 7.40 10.84 -4.27
N ILE A 118 7.87 9.77 -4.91
CA ILE A 118 7.05 8.68 -5.45
C ILE A 118 7.71 7.37 -5.10
N ASN A 119 6.97 6.43 -4.54
CA ASN A 119 7.46 5.07 -4.34
C ASN A 119 7.08 4.20 -5.55
N PHE A 120 8.05 3.40 -6.01
CA PHE A 120 7.86 2.44 -7.07
C PHE A 120 7.91 1.02 -6.51
N GLU A 121 6.76 0.37 -6.43
CA GLU A 121 6.56 -0.77 -5.53
C GLU A 121 7.04 -2.09 -6.14
N TYR A 122 6.31 -2.63 -7.13
CA TYR A 122 6.58 -3.93 -7.76
C TYR A 122 6.39 -3.92 -9.28
N ILE A 123 6.55 -5.10 -9.90
CA ILE A 123 6.39 -5.32 -11.34
C ILE A 123 5.21 -6.26 -11.60
N SER A 124 4.15 -5.74 -12.20
CA SER A 124 3.10 -6.58 -12.82
C SER A 124 3.64 -7.13 -14.14
N ALA A 125 4.16 -8.37 -14.10
CA ALA A 125 5.04 -8.90 -15.15
C ALA A 125 4.41 -8.89 -16.55
N ARG A 126 3.11 -9.17 -16.67
CA ARG A 126 2.41 -9.22 -17.96
C ARG A 126 2.39 -7.86 -18.67
N PRO A 127 1.77 -6.80 -18.12
CA PRO A 127 1.78 -5.49 -18.76
C PRO A 127 3.19 -4.86 -18.83
N TRP A 128 4.07 -5.12 -17.86
CA TRP A 128 5.45 -4.62 -17.90
C TRP A 128 6.24 -5.22 -19.06
N CYS A 129 6.25 -6.54 -19.24
CA CYS A 129 6.94 -7.19 -20.36
C CYS A 129 6.42 -6.72 -21.72
N ALA A 130 5.09 -6.58 -21.86
CA ALA A 130 4.45 -6.12 -23.09
C ALA A 130 4.83 -4.67 -23.43
N GLY A 131 4.88 -3.79 -22.42
CA GLY A 131 5.19 -2.37 -22.60
C GLY A 131 6.68 -2.03 -22.60
N TYR A 132 7.57 -2.92 -22.13
CA TYR A 132 8.96 -2.56 -21.82
C TYR A 132 9.69 -1.93 -23.00
N ALA A 133 9.62 -2.54 -24.19
CA ALA A 133 10.29 -2.01 -25.37
C ALA A 133 9.70 -0.68 -25.85
N GLU A 134 8.38 -0.54 -25.79
CA GLU A 134 7.68 0.71 -26.14
C GLU A 134 8.09 1.85 -25.22
N VAL A 135 8.18 1.58 -23.92
CA VAL A 135 8.40 2.59 -22.87
C VAL A 135 9.87 2.93 -22.69
N THR A 136 10.76 1.94 -22.78
CA THR A 136 12.18 2.11 -22.47
C THR A 136 13.07 2.26 -23.70
N GLY A 137 12.59 1.87 -24.88
CA GLY A 137 13.40 1.75 -26.10
C GLY A 137 14.39 0.57 -26.09
N GLN A 138 14.30 -0.32 -25.10
CA GLN A 138 15.20 -1.48 -24.93
C GLN A 138 14.43 -2.79 -25.04
N THR A 139 15.06 -3.83 -25.59
CA THR A 139 14.49 -5.18 -25.66
C THR A 139 15.12 -6.08 -24.62
N LEU A 140 14.31 -6.98 -24.05
CA LEU A 140 14.73 -8.01 -23.11
C LEU A 140 14.27 -9.38 -23.61
N PRO A 141 15.00 -10.47 -23.29
CA PRO A 141 14.76 -11.79 -23.85
C PRO A 141 13.66 -12.56 -23.08
N PHE A 142 12.47 -11.96 -22.87
CA PHE A 142 11.43 -12.55 -22.03
C PHE A 142 10.99 -13.95 -22.49
N ASP A 143 10.65 -14.12 -23.76
CA ASP A 143 10.18 -15.41 -24.30
C ASP A 143 11.26 -16.50 -24.21
N GLN A 144 12.50 -16.13 -24.53
CA GLN A 144 13.64 -17.05 -24.46
C GLN A 144 13.95 -17.43 -23.01
N LEU A 145 13.92 -16.46 -22.09
CA LEU A 145 14.12 -16.67 -20.66
C LEU A 145 13.05 -17.60 -20.09
N GLN A 146 11.77 -17.34 -20.38
CA GLN A 146 10.67 -18.19 -19.94
C GLN A 146 10.85 -19.62 -20.46
N THR A 147 11.10 -19.79 -21.76
CA THR A 147 11.29 -21.10 -22.38
C THR A 147 12.43 -21.89 -21.71
N GLU A 148 13.55 -21.23 -21.40
CA GLU A 148 14.69 -21.90 -20.78
C GLU A 148 14.46 -22.19 -19.29
N LEU A 149 13.72 -21.34 -18.57
CA LEU A 149 13.30 -21.63 -17.19
C LEU A 149 12.31 -22.79 -17.12
N ASP A 150 11.34 -22.86 -18.02
CA ASP A 150 10.35 -23.94 -18.07
C ASP A 150 11.04 -25.31 -18.22
N ARG A 151 12.10 -25.39 -19.04
CA ARG A 151 12.94 -26.60 -19.17
C ARG A 151 13.65 -27.00 -17.87
N ARG A 152 13.78 -26.08 -16.92
CA ARG A 152 14.47 -26.25 -15.64
C ARG A 152 13.53 -26.21 -14.44
N GLY A 153 12.22 -26.36 -14.67
CA GLY A 153 11.22 -26.39 -13.59
C GLY A 153 10.75 -25.01 -13.12
N GLY A 154 11.00 -23.95 -13.90
CA GLY A 154 10.42 -22.61 -13.74
C GLY A 154 11.18 -21.67 -12.79
N ALA A 155 12.23 -22.13 -12.12
CA ALA A 155 13.03 -21.30 -11.22
C ALA A 155 14.52 -21.68 -11.24
N VAL A 156 15.39 -20.74 -10.90
CA VAL A 156 16.84 -20.97 -10.90
C VAL A 156 17.54 -20.17 -9.80
N ASP A 157 18.49 -20.82 -9.12
CA ASP A 157 19.46 -20.14 -8.26
C ASP A 157 20.65 -19.71 -9.12
N LEU A 158 20.78 -18.41 -9.39
CA LEU A 158 21.82 -17.89 -10.25
C LEU A 158 23.22 -18.12 -9.66
N MET A 159 23.32 -18.16 -8.33
CA MET A 159 24.59 -18.37 -7.62
C MET A 159 25.13 -19.79 -7.82
N ALA A 160 24.26 -20.76 -8.10
CA ALA A 160 24.62 -22.15 -8.33
C ALA A 160 24.91 -22.49 -9.81
N LEU A 161 24.58 -21.60 -10.75
CA LEU A 161 24.85 -21.83 -12.16
C LEU A 161 26.35 -21.70 -12.48
N GLU A 162 26.82 -22.48 -13.45
CA GLU A 162 28.16 -22.33 -14.03
C GLU A 162 28.36 -20.96 -14.68
N ALA A 163 29.60 -20.47 -14.71
CA ALA A 163 29.90 -19.12 -15.17
C ALA A 163 29.50 -18.83 -16.62
N ASN A 164 29.49 -19.86 -17.46
CA ASN A 164 29.15 -19.80 -18.88
C ASN A 164 27.70 -20.23 -19.19
N ASP A 165 26.85 -20.46 -18.18
CA ASP A 165 25.47 -20.85 -18.41
C ASP A 165 24.71 -19.73 -19.15
N PRO A 166 24.02 -20.03 -20.27
CA PRO A 166 23.31 -19.02 -21.06
C PRO A 166 22.18 -18.31 -20.32
N LEU A 167 21.64 -18.89 -19.23
CA LEU A 167 20.63 -18.21 -18.40
C LEU A 167 21.20 -17.02 -17.63
N ARG A 168 22.49 -17.05 -17.26
CA ARG A 168 23.10 -15.98 -16.44
C ARG A 168 22.86 -14.58 -17.01
N PRO A 169 23.25 -14.26 -18.25
CA PRO A 169 23.03 -12.92 -18.80
C PRO A 169 21.54 -12.58 -18.95
N MET A 170 20.68 -13.54 -19.29
CA MET A 170 19.24 -13.29 -19.46
C MET A 170 18.55 -12.96 -18.12
N VAL A 171 18.80 -13.78 -17.09
CA VAL A 171 18.28 -13.57 -15.74
C VAL A 171 18.80 -12.26 -15.16
N THR A 172 20.11 -11.99 -15.27
CA THR A 172 20.68 -10.74 -14.77
C THR A 172 20.07 -9.52 -15.46
N ALA A 173 19.90 -9.55 -16.79
CA ALA A 173 19.33 -8.42 -17.52
C ALA A 173 17.87 -8.13 -17.11
N VAL A 174 17.04 -9.17 -17.01
CA VAL A 174 15.62 -9.02 -16.61
C VAL A 174 15.51 -8.59 -15.15
N ALA A 175 16.28 -9.20 -14.24
CA ALA A 175 16.27 -8.83 -12.83
C ALA A 175 16.80 -7.41 -12.59
N GLU A 176 17.84 -7.00 -13.32
CA GLU A 176 18.37 -5.64 -13.26
C GLU A 176 17.31 -4.64 -13.74
N ALA A 177 16.69 -4.87 -14.89
CA ALA A 177 15.65 -4.00 -15.42
C ALA A 177 14.46 -3.86 -14.44
N ALA A 178 13.99 -4.97 -13.89
CA ALA A 178 12.88 -4.99 -12.94
C ALA A 178 13.19 -4.24 -11.64
N LEU A 179 14.39 -4.43 -11.04
CA LEU A 179 14.79 -3.70 -9.85
C LEU A 179 15.14 -2.22 -10.11
N MET A 180 15.51 -1.85 -11.34
CA MET A 180 15.70 -0.45 -11.73
C MET A 180 14.37 0.31 -11.85
N ASP A 181 13.27 -0.40 -12.12
CA ASP A 181 11.92 0.16 -12.18
C ASP A 181 11.20 0.16 -10.82
N GLN A 182 11.81 -0.40 -9.77
CA GLN A 182 11.38 -0.29 -8.37
C GLN A 182 12.22 0.75 -7.60
N GLY A 183 11.80 1.10 -6.39
CA GLY A 183 12.53 2.01 -5.50
C GLY A 183 11.79 3.31 -5.22
N ILE A 184 12.50 4.43 -5.25
CA ILE A 184 11.99 5.76 -4.91
C ILE A 184 12.41 6.75 -6.01
N GLY A 185 11.51 7.68 -6.34
CA GLY A 185 11.74 8.80 -7.23
C GLY A 185 11.45 10.13 -6.55
N VAL A 186 12.22 11.16 -6.89
CA VAL A 186 11.92 12.55 -6.51
C VAL A 186 11.86 13.37 -7.78
N ALA A 187 10.71 14.00 -8.04
CA ALA A 187 10.43 14.77 -9.25
C ALA A 187 10.18 16.24 -8.92
N THR A 188 10.82 17.15 -9.66
CA THR A 188 10.56 18.58 -9.58
C THR A 188 9.28 18.94 -10.34
N LEU A 189 8.40 19.69 -9.68
CA LEU A 189 7.18 20.27 -10.23
C LEU A 189 7.28 21.80 -10.26
N GLN A 190 6.63 22.42 -11.24
CA GLN A 190 6.49 23.87 -11.37
C GLN A 190 5.01 24.23 -11.49
N ARG A 191 4.53 25.10 -10.61
CA ARG A 191 3.19 25.68 -10.73
C ARG A 191 3.15 26.63 -11.91
N GLN A 192 2.11 26.48 -12.73
CA GLN A 192 1.82 27.33 -13.88
C GLN A 192 0.94 28.51 -13.45
N ALA A 193 0.84 29.53 -14.31
CA ALA A 193 0.03 30.73 -14.05
C ALA A 193 -1.48 30.43 -13.84
N ASP A 194 -1.97 29.31 -14.37
CA ASP A 194 -3.34 28.84 -14.19
C ASP A 194 -3.53 27.96 -12.93
N GLY A 195 -2.50 27.87 -12.08
CA GLY A 195 -2.50 27.11 -10.82
C GLY A 195 -2.22 25.61 -10.99
N ARG A 196 -2.06 25.10 -12.22
CA ARG A 196 -1.72 23.69 -12.46
C ARG A 196 -0.27 23.38 -12.12
N TRP A 197 -0.02 22.17 -11.66
CA TRP A 197 1.34 21.66 -11.49
C TRP A 197 1.80 20.94 -12.76
N ARG A 198 3.05 21.20 -13.17
CA ARG A 198 3.67 20.49 -14.29
C ARG A 198 5.01 19.91 -13.87
N ARG A 199 5.26 18.67 -14.26
CA ARG A 199 6.60 18.06 -14.17
C ARG A 199 7.59 18.83 -15.04
N VAL A 200 8.70 19.27 -14.44
CA VAL A 200 9.83 19.94 -15.13
C VAL A 200 11.16 19.37 -14.66
N LYS A 201 12.14 19.18 -15.55
CA LYS A 201 13.47 18.69 -15.13
C LYS A 201 14.09 19.65 -14.11
N GLY A 202 14.52 19.13 -12.96
CA GLY A 202 15.13 19.92 -11.90
C GLY A 202 16.42 19.30 -11.36
N LEU A 203 17.23 20.13 -10.68
CA LEU A 203 18.51 19.71 -10.09
C LEU A 203 18.35 18.76 -8.89
N LEU A 204 17.15 18.73 -8.31
CA LEU A 204 16.80 17.87 -7.18
C LEU A 204 16.16 16.55 -7.62
N ASP A 205 15.97 16.34 -8.93
CA ASP A 205 15.45 15.08 -9.45
C ASP A 205 16.37 13.91 -9.06
N ARG A 206 15.78 12.82 -8.56
CA ARG A 206 16.55 11.69 -8.02
C ARG A 206 15.87 10.36 -8.27
N ARG A 207 16.67 9.30 -8.49
CA ARG A 207 16.26 7.90 -8.35
C ARG A 207 17.10 7.18 -7.29
N ILE A 208 16.43 6.43 -6.44
CA ILE A 208 17.01 5.38 -5.60
C ILE A 208 16.32 4.10 -6.05
N THR A 209 17.05 3.12 -6.60
CA THR A 209 16.45 1.92 -7.20
C THR A 209 16.68 0.70 -6.31
N GLY A 210 16.06 -0.43 -6.67
CA GLY A 210 16.35 -1.74 -6.07
C GLY A 210 17.81 -2.19 -6.17
N LEU A 211 18.63 -1.49 -6.97
CA LEU A 211 20.06 -1.77 -7.15
C LEU A 211 20.98 -0.57 -6.91
N SER A 212 20.48 0.54 -6.35
CA SER A 212 21.34 1.64 -5.92
C SER A 212 22.43 1.14 -4.97
N GLY A 213 23.70 1.42 -5.26
CA GLY A 213 24.81 0.91 -4.45
C GLY A 213 25.45 -0.39 -4.94
N TRP A 214 24.86 -1.08 -5.92
CA TRP A 214 25.40 -2.34 -6.47
C TRP A 214 26.69 -2.11 -7.26
N ARG A 215 26.64 -1.27 -8.31
CA ARG A 215 27.83 -0.90 -9.12
C ARG A 215 28.60 0.30 -8.56
N ARG A 216 27.88 1.26 -7.96
CA ARG A 216 28.39 2.54 -7.47
C ARG A 216 28.34 2.58 -5.95
N ARG A 217 29.46 2.30 -5.27
CA ARG A 217 29.49 2.09 -3.80
C ARG A 217 29.03 3.33 -3.02
N GLU A 218 29.25 4.52 -3.55
CA GLU A 218 28.83 5.80 -3.01
C GLU A 218 27.29 5.95 -2.94
N GLN A 219 26.54 5.16 -3.70
CA GLN A 219 25.07 5.15 -3.69
C GLN A 219 24.46 4.13 -2.72
N ARG A 220 25.29 3.42 -1.95
CA ARG A 220 24.81 2.46 -0.95
C ARG A 220 24.00 3.17 0.12
N LEU A 221 22.91 2.53 0.53
CA LEU A 221 22.09 2.98 1.64
C LEU A 221 22.82 2.68 2.95
N ARG A 222 22.49 3.47 3.97
CA ARG A 222 23.00 3.32 5.34
C ARG A 222 21.93 2.69 6.23
N VAL A 223 22.37 2.19 7.38
CA VAL A 223 21.49 1.66 8.43
C VAL A 223 21.78 2.40 9.72
N SER A 224 20.73 2.82 10.42
CA SER A 224 20.83 3.31 11.80
C SER A 224 20.15 2.36 12.77
N GLY A 225 20.60 2.35 14.03
CA GLY A 225 20.01 1.54 15.08
C GLY A 225 20.61 0.13 15.19
N PRO A 226 20.04 -0.71 16.08
CA PRO A 226 20.67 -1.96 16.54
C PRO A 226 20.94 -3.00 15.45
N ALA A 227 20.14 -3.06 14.37
CA ALA A 227 20.36 -4.05 13.31
C ALA A 227 21.72 -3.90 12.60
N ALA A 228 22.31 -2.68 12.61
CA ALA A 228 23.65 -2.46 12.08
C ALA A 228 24.71 -3.32 12.81
N ALA A 229 24.53 -3.60 14.12
CA ALA A 229 25.42 -4.46 14.88
C ALA A 229 25.33 -5.93 14.42
N VAL A 230 24.13 -6.39 14.04
CA VAL A 230 23.91 -7.73 13.48
C VAL A 230 24.57 -7.83 12.10
N PHE A 231 24.40 -6.82 11.24
CA PHE A 231 24.96 -6.84 9.88
C PHE A 231 26.49 -6.82 9.85
N ARG A 232 27.16 -6.22 10.84
CA ARG A 232 28.63 -6.21 10.96
C ARG A 232 29.21 -7.47 11.59
N ARG A 233 28.38 -8.40 12.09
CA ARG A 233 28.84 -9.58 12.84
C ARG A 233 29.58 -10.55 11.91
N ARG A 234 30.78 -10.98 12.30
CA ARG A 234 31.56 -11.96 11.52
C ARG A 234 31.03 -13.38 11.69
N GLU A 235 30.80 -13.79 12.93
CA GLU A 235 30.25 -15.11 13.26
C GLU A 235 28.73 -15.07 13.19
N ARG A 236 28.13 -15.81 12.27
CA ARG A 236 26.68 -15.84 12.08
C ARG A 236 26.21 -17.24 11.69
N LEU A 237 24.94 -17.54 11.95
CA LEU A 237 24.32 -18.81 11.57
C LEU A 237 24.04 -18.88 10.05
N GLY A 238 23.72 -17.74 9.45
CA GLY A 238 23.29 -17.62 8.07
C GLY A 238 24.34 -17.07 7.10
N TYR A 239 23.83 -16.49 6.02
CA TYR A 239 24.57 -15.95 4.89
C TYR A 239 25.21 -14.58 5.18
N ASP A 240 26.35 -14.33 4.54
CA ASP A 240 27.02 -13.04 4.52
C ASP A 240 27.15 -12.51 3.09
N ASP A 241 26.62 -11.31 2.86
CA ASP A 241 26.73 -10.61 1.57
C ASP A 241 28.04 -9.85 1.42
N GLY A 242 28.87 -9.80 2.48
CA GLY A 242 30.18 -9.13 2.46
C GLY A 242 30.10 -7.60 2.44
N LEU A 243 28.93 -7.02 2.70
CA LEU A 243 28.71 -5.57 2.70
C LEU A 243 28.73 -4.94 4.10
N ALA A 244 28.89 -5.74 5.15
CA ALA A 244 28.69 -5.33 6.54
C ALA A 244 27.31 -4.65 6.68
N ASP A 245 27.22 -3.44 7.23
CA ASP A 245 25.97 -2.68 7.39
C ASP A 245 25.61 -1.78 6.19
N ALA A 246 26.39 -1.80 5.11
CA ALA A 246 25.98 -1.13 3.87
C ALA A 246 24.91 -1.96 3.15
N VAL A 247 23.96 -1.28 2.49
CA VAL A 247 22.82 -1.93 1.81
C VAL A 247 22.78 -1.51 0.33
N ILE A 248 22.46 -2.48 -0.53
CA ILE A 248 22.15 -2.24 -1.94
C ILE A 248 20.64 -2.04 -2.04
N GLY A 249 20.24 -0.88 -2.54
CA GLY A 249 18.89 -0.59 -2.98
C GLY A 249 17.79 -0.68 -1.93
N THR A 250 16.59 -0.46 -2.44
CA THR A 250 15.30 -0.56 -1.75
C THR A 250 14.25 -0.92 -2.80
N PHE A 251 13.31 -1.80 -2.45
CA PHE A 251 12.30 -2.35 -3.37
C PHE A 251 11.09 -2.86 -2.57
N GLY A 252 9.98 -3.14 -3.26
CA GLY A 252 8.69 -3.32 -2.58
C GLY A 252 8.32 -2.05 -1.81
N ASN A 253 8.66 -0.89 -2.39
CA ASN A 253 8.39 0.41 -1.79
C ASN A 253 6.90 0.72 -1.96
N CYS A 254 6.13 0.46 -0.92
CA CYS A 254 4.68 0.61 -0.86
C CYS A 254 4.33 2.08 -0.54
N ALA A 255 3.50 2.35 0.46
CA ALA A 255 3.20 3.67 0.98
C ALA A 255 4.38 4.27 1.79
N GLY A 256 4.10 5.15 2.74
CA GLY A 256 5.14 5.88 3.45
C GLY A 256 4.62 6.95 4.40
N GLY A 257 5.44 7.98 4.63
CA GLY A 257 5.04 9.13 5.43
C GLY A 257 5.99 10.30 5.25
N GLN A 258 5.53 11.50 5.64
CA GLN A 258 6.38 12.69 5.68
C GLN A 258 6.70 13.07 7.12
N THR A 259 7.95 13.45 7.37
CA THR A 259 8.32 14.00 8.67
C THR A 259 8.05 15.51 8.72
N PRO A 260 7.73 16.08 9.90
CA PRO A 260 7.52 17.52 10.03
C PRO A 260 8.75 18.40 9.71
N TRP A 261 9.94 17.80 9.61
CA TRP A 261 11.19 18.48 9.19
C TRP A 261 11.52 18.30 7.70
N GLY A 262 10.62 17.65 6.95
CA GLY A 262 10.65 17.60 5.50
C GLY A 262 11.51 16.50 4.89
N THR A 263 11.72 15.40 5.60
CA THR A 263 12.19 14.13 5.01
C THR A 263 10.99 13.25 4.67
N VAL A 264 11.20 12.29 3.77
CA VAL A 264 10.22 11.27 3.39
C VAL A 264 10.68 9.92 3.90
N LEU A 265 9.75 9.16 4.46
CA LEU A 265 9.89 7.79 4.89
C LEU A 265 9.17 6.90 3.86
N SER A 266 9.91 6.01 3.20
CA SER A 266 9.39 5.03 2.25
C SER A 266 9.40 3.64 2.88
N ALA A 267 8.30 2.92 2.72
CA ALA A 267 8.07 1.66 3.41
C ALA A 267 8.41 0.46 2.52
N GLU A 268 9.28 -0.44 2.99
CA GLU A 268 9.49 -1.73 2.32
C GLU A 268 8.47 -2.76 2.84
N GLU A 269 7.56 -3.17 1.97
CA GLU A 269 6.37 -3.96 2.31
C GLU A 269 6.56 -5.39 1.82
N ASN A 270 6.08 -5.76 0.63
CA ASN A 270 6.20 -7.10 0.06
C ASN A 270 7.63 -7.49 -0.43
N PHE A 271 8.69 -7.14 0.33
CA PHE A 271 10.10 -7.42 0.02
C PHE A 271 10.42 -8.92 -0.09
N GLN A 272 9.64 -9.79 0.56
CA GLN A 272 9.78 -11.25 0.49
C GLN A 272 9.56 -11.80 -0.93
N THR A 273 8.90 -11.01 -1.79
CA THR A 273 8.77 -11.38 -3.21
C THR A 273 10.15 -11.43 -3.89
N GLN A 274 11.12 -10.66 -3.39
CA GLN A 274 12.45 -10.49 -3.99
C GLN A 274 13.58 -11.17 -3.23
N VAL A 275 13.46 -11.29 -1.91
CA VAL A 275 14.49 -11.87 -1.03
C VAL A 275 13.87 -12.78 0.03
N VAL A 276 14.71 -13.51 0.78
CA VAL A 276 14.24 -14.40 1.84
C VAL A 276 13.76 -13.59 3.05
N GLU A 277 12.52 -13.81 3.49
CA GLU A 277 11.97 -13.12 4.65
C GLU A 277 12.50 -13.65 5.98
N ALA A 278 12.49 -14.98 6.12
CA ALA A 278 12.86 -15.69 7.34
C ALA A 278 14.29 -15.36 7.78
N VAL A 279 14.52 -15.34 9.09
CA VAL A 279 15.84 -15.10 9.70
C VAL A 279 16.14 -16.15 10.77
N PHE A 280 17.42 -16.36 11.04
CA PHE A 280 17.87 -17.15 12.19
C PHE A 280 17.73 -16.36 13.49
N ALA A 281 17.86 -17.05 14.64
CA ALA A 281 17.75 -16.42 15.95
C ALA A 281 18.79 -15.29 16.18
N ASP A 282 19.94 -15.32 15.50
CA ASP A 282 20.94 -14.24 15.58
C ASP A 282 20.67 -13.06 14.61
N GLY A 283 19.52 -13.05 13.94
CA GLY A 283 19.12 -12.04 12.96
C GLY A 283 19.79 -12.16 11.59
N SER A 284 20.60 -13.20 11.35
CA SER A 284 21.21 -13.43 10.04
C SER A 284 20.21 -14.01 9.03
N SER A 285 20.38 -13.65 7.76
CA SER A 285 19.56 -14.16 6.66
C SER A 285 19.98 -15.57 6.25
N PRO A 286 19.07 -16.45 5.83
CA PRO A 286 19.39 -17.61 5.00
C PRO A 286 20.03 -17.21 3.66
N SER A 287 20.60 -18.20 2.96
CA SER A 287 21.14 -18.02 1.60
C SER A 287 20.06 -17.53 0.62
N PRO A 288 20.38 -16.60 -0.30
CA PRO A 288 19.50 -16.19 -1.41
C PRO A 288 19.01 -17.36 -2.27
N ALA A 289 19.70 -18.51 -2.24
CA ALA A 289 19.26 -19.75 -2.90
C ALA A 289 17.86 -20.23 -2.45
N ARG A 290 17.40 -19.84 -1.25
CA ARG A 290 16.04 -20.16 -0.77
C ARG A 290 14.94 -19.32 -1.43
N ARG A 291 15.30 -18.29 -2.19
CA ARG A 291 14.40 -17.47 -3.00
C ARG A 291 14.95 -17.37 -4.43
N PRO A 292 14.93 -18.47 -5.20
CA PRO A 292 15.49 -18.49 -6.56
C PRO A 292 14.73 -17.52 -7.48
N PHE A 293 15.40 -17.07 -8.54
CA PHE A 293 14.75 -16.27 -9.58
C PHE A 293 13.68 -17.11 -10.28
N ARG A 294 12.50 -16.54 -10.49
CA ARG A 294 11.37 -17.18 -11.16
C ARG A 294 10.70 -16.22 -12.14
N PHE A 295 10.38 -16.73 -13.32
CA PHE A 295 9.59 -16.03 -14.32
C PHE A 295 8.75 -17.00 -15.15
N ASP A 296 7.43 -16.77 -15.22
CA ASP A 296 6.48 -17.59 -15.99
C ASP A 296 5.55 -16.76 -16.91
N GLY A 297 5.95 -15.52 -17.21
CA GLY A 297 5.16 -14.57 -18.01
C GLY A 297 4.04 -13.88 -17.24
N ARG A 298 3.68 -14.37 -16.05
CA ARG A 298 2.70 -13.74 -15.14
C ARG A 298 3.31 -13.33 -13.81
N ARG A 299 4.24 -14.12 -13.29
CA ARG A 299 4.97 -13.83 -12.05
C ARG A 299 6.43 -13.59 -12.38
N LEU A 300 7.02 -12.60 -11.69
CA LEU A 300 8.44 -12.27 -11.73
C LEU A 300 8.91 -12.06 -10.29
N GLU A 301 9.71 -12.99 -9.78
CA GLU A 301 10.03 -13.09 -8.35
C GLU A 301 11.51 -13.47 -8.14
N GLY A 302 12.00 -13.28 -6.91
CA GLY A 302 13.37 -13.65 -6.54
C GLY A 302 14.42 -12.79 -7.20
N LEU A 303 14.09 -11.51 -7.49
CA LEU A 303 14.98 -10.60 -8.20
C LEU A 303 16.27 -10.28 -7.41
N GLY A 304 16.29 -10.50 -6.10
CA GLY A 304 17.49 -10.34 -5.27
C GLY A 304 18.50 -11.50 -5.36
N ASN A 305 18.08 -12.69 -5.80
CA ASN A 305 18.96 -13.85 -5.92
C ASN A 305 20.14 -13.63 -6.89
N PRO A 306 19.93 -13.10 -8.12
CA PRO A 306 21.00 -12.76 -9.06
C PRO A 306 22.12 -11.87 -8.51
N PHE A 307 21.83 -11.08 -7.48
CA PHE A 307 22.75 -10.11 -6.91
C PHE A 307 23.23 -10.49 -5.49
N GLY A 308 22.88 -11.69 -5.01
CA GLY A 308 23.30 -12.19 -3.71
C GLY A 308 22.79 -11.36 -2.53
N LEU A 309 21.59 -10.76 -2.65
CA LEU A 309 21.05 -9.84 -1.64
C LEU A 309 20.62 -10.58 -0.37
N ALA A 310 21.14 -10.18 0.79
CA ALA A 310 20.76 -10.74 2.09
C ALA A 310 19.38 -10.22 2.54
N GLY A 311 18.43 -11.12 2.80
CA GLY A 311 17.02 -10.76 3.02
C GLY A 311 16.74 -10.01 4.32
N ASN A 312 17.60 -10.14 5.33
CA ASN A 312 17.51 -9.40 6.59
C ASN A 312 17.78 -7.88 6.43
N LYS A 313 18.27 -7.43 5.27
CA LYS A 313 18.52 -6.01 4.96
C LYS A 313 17.33 -5.29 4.31
N TYR A 314 16.19 -5.96 4.16
CA TYR A 314 14.98 -5.41 3.56
C TYR A 314 13.77 -5.63 4.48
N GLY A 315 12.71 -4.84 4.27
CA GLY A 315 11.55 -4.77 5.16
C GLY A 315 11.70 -3.69 6.22
N TRP A 316 12.37 -2.59 5.88
CA TRP A 316 12.61 -1.47 6.79
C TRP A 316 11.96 -0.20 6.27
N MET A 317 11.69 0.73 7.17
CA MET A 317 11.40 2.11 6.80
C MET A 317 12.68 2.83 6.34
N VAL A 318 12.63 3.46 5.16
CA VAL A 318 13.75 4.11 4.48
C VAL A 318 13.55 5.62 4.43
N GLU A 319 14.38 6.39 5.14
CA GLU A 319 14.36 7.85 5.12
C GLU A 319 15.23 8.43 3.98
N LEU A 320 14.70 9.42 3.26
CA LEU A 320 15.48 10.32 2.42
C LEU A 320 15.08 11.78 2.63
N ASP A 321 16.02 12.70 2.38
CA ASP A 321 15.72 14.12 2.23
C ASP A 321 15.63 14.45 0.73
N PRO A 322 14.44 14.74 0.19
CA PRO A 322 14.28 15.03 -1.24
C PRO A 322 14.99 16.32 -1.66
N ARG A 323 15.34 17.22 -0.72
CA ARG A 323 16.11 18.45 -1.00
C ARG A 323 17.62 18.24 -1.03
N ARG A 324 18.09 17.07 -0.60
CA ARG A 324 19.53 16.72 -0.54
C ARG A 324 19.79 15.43 -1.34
N PRO A 325 19.76 15.49 -2.68
CA PRO A 325 19.84 14.30 -3.53
C PRO A 325 21.17 13.53 -3.43
N GLN A 326 22.21 14.15 -2.89
CA GLN A 326 23.52 13.52 -2.64
C GLN A 326 23.59 12.79 -1.29
N GLN A 327 22.65 13.04 -0.37
CA GLN A 327 22.63 12.36 0.93
C GLN A 327 22.12 10.93 0.75
N ALA A 328 22.87 9.95 1.25
CA ALA A 328 22.44 8.55 1.24
C ALA A 328 21.13 8.39 2.03
N ALA A 329 20.20 7.59 1.49
CA ALA A 329 19.01 7.20 2.24
C ALA A 329 19.39 6.23 3.38
N VAL A 330 18.60 6.23 4.45
CA VAL A 330 18.89 5.55 5.71
C VAL A 330 17.74 4.61 6.06
N LYS A 331 18.04 3.33 6.29
CA LYS A 331 17.10 2.37 6.86
C LYS A 331 17.13 2.47 8.39
N HIS A 332 16.00 2.76 9.02
CA HIS A 332 15.92 2.98 10.47
C HIS A 332 15.46 1.72 11.20
N SER A 333 16.39 0.98 11.81
CA SER A 333 16.06 -0.35 12.34
C SER A 333 15.21 -0.33 13.60
N TRP A 334 15.19 0.78 14.35
CA TRP A 334 14.32 0.93 15.52
C TRP A 334 12.84 0.99 15.17
N LEU A 335 12.48 1.23 13.90
CA LEU A 335 11.11 1.15 13.43
C LEU A 335 10.64 -0.31 13.21
N GLY A 336 11.54 -1.29 13.37
CA GLY A 336 11.27 -2.72 13.21
C GLY A 336 11.46 -3.20 11.77
N ARG A 337 11.52 -4.53 11.59
CA ARG A 337 11.51 -5.18 10.29
C ARG A 337 10.27 -6.02 10.10
N PHE A 338 9.44 -5.63 9.15
CA PHE A 338 8.22 -6.33 8.75
C PHE A 338 7.75 -5.78 7.39
N ARG A 339 6.57 -6.19 6.92
CA ARG A 339 5.98 -5.65 5.67
C ARG A 339 5.35 -4.30 5.99
N HIS A 340 6.14 -3.24 5.97
CA HIS A 340 5.64 -1.91 6.32
C HIS A 340 4.74 -1.39 5.22
N GLU A 341 3.52 -0.96 5.55
CA GLU A 341 2.71 -0.19 4.61
C GLU A 341 3.11 1.29 4.61
N ALA A 342 2.84 1.97 5.72
CA ALA A 342 2.99 3.41 5.86
C ALA A 342 3.41 3.80 7.27
N VAL A 343 3.62 5.11 7.47
CA VAL A 343 3.93 5.69 8.78
C VAL A 343 3.28 7.03 9.05
N ALA A 344 2.71 7.15 10.25
CA ALA A 344 2.26 8.40 10.83
C ALA A 344 3.30 8.93 11.84
N VAL A 345 3.81 10.15 11.63
CA VAL A 345 4.87 10.75 12.46
C VAL A 345 4.33 11.86 13.35
N ARG A 346 4.32 11.65 14.67
CA ARG A 346 3.97 12.67 15.67
C ARG A 346 5.22 13.26 16.30
N ALA A 347 5.51 14.53 15.96
CA ALA A 347 6.60 15.30 16.55
C ALA A 347 6.05 16.53 17.29
N ARG A 348 6.09 16.52 18.63
CA ARG A 348 5.61 17.63 19.48
C ARG A 348 6.74 18.13 20.37
N ARG A 349 6.89 19.45 20.46
CA ARG A 349 7.92 20.10 21.29
C ARG A 349 7.81 19.62 22.74
N GLY A 350 8.93 19.15 23.30
CA GLY A 350 9.01 18.66 24.67
C GLY A 350 8.56 17.20 24.86
N GLU A 351 8.05 16.54 23.82
CA GLU A 351 7.63 15.13 23.85
C GLU A 351 8.64 14.25 23.09
N PRO A 352 8.72 12.94 23.40
CA PRO A 352 9.34 11.97 22.51
C PRO A 352 8.74 12.04 21.09
N LEU A 353 9.56 11.75 20.07
CA LEU A 353 9.07 11.45 18.74
C LEU A 353 8.30 10.13 18.79
N VAL A 354 7.11 10.10 18.20
CA VAL A 354 6.30 8.88 18.06
C VAL A 354 6.05 8.59 16.59
N VAL A 355 6.25 7.35 16.17
CA VAL A 355 5.95 6.88 14.81
C VAL A 355 5.06 5.66 14.90
N TYR A 356 3.94 5.66 14.17
CA TYR A 356 3.05 4.51 14.05
C TYR A 356 3.26 3.83 12.70
N SER A 357 3.12 2.51 12.65
CA SER A 357 3.24 1.75 11.40
C SER A 357 2.45 0.45 11.45
N GLY A 358 1.88 0.05 10.31
CA GLY A 358 1.24 -1.25 10.11
C GLY A 358 2.22 -2.28 9.53
N CYS A 359 2.01 -3.56 9.88
CA CYS A 359 2.57 -4.69 9.14
C CYS A 359 1.46 -5.29 8.25
N ASP A 360 1.48 -5.00 6.95
CA ASP A 360 0.47 -5.55 6.05
C ASP A 360 0.74 -7.04 5.78
N ARG A 361 -0.03 -7.85 6.51
CA ARG A 361 -0.26 -9.27 6.25
C ARG A 361 -1.46 -9.72 7.03
N HIS A 362 -2.01 -10.87 6.65
CA HIS A 362 -3.01 -11.55 7.48
C HIS A 362 -2.40 -11.85 8.86
N GLY A 363 -3.02 -11.34 9.93
CA GLY A 363 -2.49 -11.47 11.28
C GLY A 363 -1.28 -10.59 11.59
N GLY A 364 -0.97 -9.59 10.74
CA GLY A 364 0.02 -8.55 11.02
C GLY A 364 -0.33 -7.71 12.25
N HIS A 365 0.42 -6.65 12.52
CA HIS A 365 0.25 -5.87 13.76
C HIS A 365 0.35 -4.37 13.54
N LEU A 366 -0.17 -3.62 14.50
CA LEU A 366 0.03 -2.18 14.62
C LEU A 366 1.19 -1.90 15.59
N TYR A 367 2.17 -1.13 15.14
CA TYR A 367 3.37 -0.79 15.89
C TYR A 367 3.42 0.70 16.26
N ARG A 368 4.18 0.98 17.32
CA ARG A 368 4.53 2.33 17.77
C ARG A 368 6.01 2.37 18.15
N PHE A 369 6.78 3.22 17.50
CA PHE A 369 8.11 3.60 17.93
C PHE A 369 8.04 4.87 18.79
N VAL A 370 8.85 4.91 19.86
CA VAL A 370 9.01 6.07 20.74
C VAL A 370 10.50 6.37 20.90
N SER A 371 10.95 7.58 20.55
CA SER A 371 12.36 7.97 20.70
C SER A 371 12.76 8.16 22.16
N THR A 372 14.03 7.93 22.49
CA THR A 372 14.57 8.24 23.82
C THR A 372 14.69 9.76 24.04
N GLU A 373 15.22 10.46 23.05
CA GLU A 373 15.34 11.92 23.09
C GLU A 373 14.00 12.60 22.77
N ARG A 374 13.81 13.81 23.33
CA ARG A 374 12.61 14.64 23.10
C ARG A 374 12.82 15.58 21.92
N VAL A 375 11.77 15.79 21.14
CA VAL A 375 11.71 16.78 20.07
C VAL A 375 11.82 18.17 20.68
N GLN A 376 12.82 18.95 20.26
CA GLN A 376 13.00 20.35 20.71
C GLN A 376 12.28 21.31 19.77
N ASP A 377 12.45 21.14 18.47
CA ASP A 377 11.71 21.84 17.43
C ASP A 377 11.22 20.80 16.40
N PRO A 378 9.91 20.61 16.20
CA PRO A 378 9.38 19.66 15.23
C PRO A 378 9.91 19.84 13.81
N ARG A 379 10.33 21.05 13.42
CA ARG A 379 10.80 21.35 12.06
C ARG A 379 12.31 21.24 11.89
N ASP A 380 13.07 20.95 12.95
CA ASP A 380 14.53 20.82 12.88
C ASP A 380 14.94 19.64 11.96
N PRO A 381 15.65 19.88 10.85
CA PRO A 381 16.16 18.81 9.98
C PRO A 381 17.11 17.84 10.70
N GLY A 382 17.65 18.23 11.86
CA GLY A 382 18.43 17.36 12.72
C GLY A 382 17.62 16.27 13.42
N ASN A 383 16.29 16.31 13.39
CA ASN A 383 15.42 15.34 14.06
C ASN A 383 15.51 13.91 13.49
N SER A 384 16.04 13.71 12.28
CA SER A 384 16.36 12.38 11.75
C SER A 384 17.23 11.54 12.71
N ARG A 385 18.03 12.19 13.57
CA ARG A 385 18.83 11.51 14.62
C ARG A 385 17.95 10.77 15.64
N LEU A 386 16.70 11.20 15.84
CA LEU A 386 15.79 10.64 16.85
C LEU A 386 15.33 9.22 16.50
N PHE A 387 15.41 8.82 15.23
CA PHE A 387 15.16 7.43 14.81
C PHE A 387 16.28 6.46 15.22
N ALA A 388 17.46 6.97 15.59
CA ALA A 388 18.61 6.13 15.89
C ALA A 388 18.54 5.46 17.27
N GLN A 389 17.70 5.97 18.19
CA GLN A 389 17.53 5.40 19.52
C GLN A 389 16.11 5.58 20.07
N GLY A 390 15.53 4.49 20.56
CA GLY A 390 14.22 4.52 21.19
C GLY A 390 13.76 3.14 21.60
N ARG A 391 12.45 2.90 21.43
CA ARG A 391 11.80 1.63 21.74
C ARG A 391 10.70 1.37 20.73
N LEU A 392 10.66 0.15 20.20
CA LEU A 392 9.56 -0.35 19.40
C LEU A 392 8.55 -1.04 20.30
N GLU A 393 7.27 -0.79 20.08
CA GLU A 393 6.16 -1.36 20.81
C GLU A 393 5.08 -1.83 19.83
N VAL A 394 4.25 -2.79 20.24
CA VAL A 394 3.18 -3.36 19.44
C VAL A 394 1.85 -3.33 20.19
N ALA A 395 0.75 -3.15 19.45
CA ALA A 395 -0.58 -3.02 20.01
C ALA A 395 -1.13 -4.35 20.57
N LEU A 396 -1.70 -4.27 21.77
CA LEU A 396 -2.68 -5.23 22.28
C LEU A 396 -4.02 -4.51 22.40
N LEU A 397 -4.99 -4.95 21.59
CA LEU A 397 -6.34 -4.41 21.51
C LEU A 397 -7.29 -5.25 22.39
N SER A 398 -8.15 -4.55 23.12
CA SER A 398 -9.25 -5.15 23.90
C SER A 398 -10.59 -4.83 23.23
N PRO A 399 -11.56 -5.79 23.18
CA PRO A 399 -12.86 -5.60 22.51
C PRO A 399 -13.73 -4.45 23.04
N ASP A 400 -13.42 -3.91 24.21
CA ASP A 400 -14.12 -2.77 24.83
C ASP A 400 -13.62 -1.40 24.35
N GLY A 401 -12.81 -1.37 23.29
CA GLY A 401 -12.26 -0.14 22.72
C GLY A 401 -11.05 0.41 23.49
N GLN A 402 -10.49 -0.35 24.43
CA GLN A 402 -9.22 -0.03 25.08
C GLN A 402 -8.06 -0.79 24.44
N GLY A 403 -6.85 -0.30 24.65
CA GLY A 403 -5.65 -1.04 24.27
C GLY A 403 -4.43 -0.59 25.05
N ARG A 404 -3.36 -1.38 24.91
CA ARG A 404 -2.06 -1.09 25.50
C ARG A 404 -0.91 -1.43 24.55
N TRP A 405 0.21 -0.76 24.72
CA TRP A 405 1.43 -1.01 23.97
C TRP A 405 2.34 -2.00 24.71
N LEU A 406 2.83 -3.01 24.00
CA LEU A 406 3.77 -4.02 24.49
C LEU A 406 5.16 -3.75 23.91
N PRO A 407 6.21 -3.57 24.72
CA PRO A 407 7.55 -3.29 24.21
C PRO A 407 8.21 -4.54 23.60
N LEU A 408 8.96 -4.36 22.51
CA LEU A 408 9.80 -5.40 21.89
C LEU A 408 11.24 -5.24 22.37
N ASP A 409 11.49 -5.65 23.61
CA ASP A 409 12.82 -5.60 24.23
C ASP A 409 13.15 -6.94 24.93
N PRO A 410 14.43 -7.21 25.25
CA PRO A 410 14.85 -8.49 25.82
C PRO A 410 14.13 -8.88 27.12
N ALA A 411 13.66 -7.92 27.91
CA ALA A 411 13.01 -8.18 29.19
C ALA A 411 11.49 -8.42 29.05
N THR A 412 10.93 -8.41 27.83
CA THR A 412 9.50 -8.64 27.64
C THR A 412 9.17 -10.11 27.78
N ALA A 413 8.19 -10.42 28.63
CA ALA A 413 7.75 -11.78 28.86
C ALA A 413 7.10 -12.40 27.61
N ILE A 414 7.40 -13.66 27.35
CA ILE A 414 6.76 -14.45 26.29
C ILE A 414 5.36 -14.85 26.74
N ASN A 415 4.36 -14.48 25.95
CA ASN A 415 2.96 -14.79 26.21
C ASN A 415 2.15 -14.82 24.90
N PRO A 416 2.39 -15.78 23.99
CA PRO A 416 1.68 -15.87 22.72
C PRO A 416 0.18 -16.04 22.93
N ARG A 417 -0.61 -15.54 21.98
CA ARG A 417 -2.06 -15.76 21.98
C ARG A 417 -2.34 -17.27 21.93
N ARG A 418 -3.26 -17.73 22.76
CA ARG A 418 -3.61 -19.16 22.81
C ARG A 418 -4.50 -19.54 21.63
N PRO A 419 -4.26 -20.68 20.95
CA PRO A 419 -5.13 -21.15 19.88
C PRO A 419 -6.61 -21.19 20.25
N SER A 420 -6.93 -21.57 21.49
CA SER A 420 -8.31 -21.58 22.01
C SER A 420 -9.01 -20.22 22.02
N THR A 421 -8.26 -19.11 21.96
CA THR A 421 -8.80 -17.74 21.91
C THR A 421 -8.96 -17.20 20.48
N LEU A 422 -8.49 -17.94 19.48
CA LEU A 422 -8.50 -17.57 18.06
C LEU A 422 -9.25 -18.64 17.25
N VAL A 423 -10.53 -18.86 17.60
CA VAL A 423 -11.41 -19.79 16.91
C VAL A 423 -12.27 -19.03 15.90
N ILE A 424 -12.17 -19.40 14.62
CA ILE A 424 -13.01 -18.86 13.55
C ILE A 424 -13.69 -20.03 12.85
N ASP A 425 -15.03 -20.00 12.78
CA ASP A 425 -15.85 -21.03 12.15
C ASP A 425 -15.53 -22.46 12.62
N GLY A 426 -15.19 -22.60 13.91
CA GLY A 426 -14.82 -23.88 14.54
C GLY A 426 -13.39 -24.34 14.29
N VAL A 427 -12.58 -23.56 13.55
CA VAL A 427 -11.18 -23.85 13.26
C VAL A 427 -10.27 -23.06 14.18
N LEU A 428 -9.40 -23.76 14.90
CA LEU A 428 -8.34 -23.16 15.72
C LEU A 428 -7.25 -22.54 14.82
N GLN A 429 -6.72 -21.41 15.23
CA GLN A 429 -5.52 -20.83 14.64
C GLN A 429 -4.30 -21.15 15.51
N ALA A 430 -3.26 -21.73 14.92
CA ALA A 430 -2.00 -21.94 15.62
C ALA A 430 -1.32 -20.59 15.92
N ALA A 431 -0.60 -20.52 17.04
CA ALA A 431 0.23 -19.35 17.35
C ALA A 431 1.57 -19.48 16.61
N LEU A 432 1.83 -18.60 15.66
CA LEU A 432 3.08 -18.59 14.89
C LEU A 432 4.16 -17.83 15.66
N VAL A 433 5.16 -18.53 16.18
CA VAL A 433 6.22 -17.95 17.04
C VAL A 433 7.61 -18.15 16.44
N PRO A 434 8.66 -17.47 16.94
CA PRO A 434 10.03 -17.73 16.49
C PRO A 434 10.38 -19.22 16.63
N GLN A 435 11.10 -19.76 15.64
CA GLN A 435 11.47 -21.18 15.53
C GLN A 435 11.87 -21.82 16.86
N THR A 436 11.32 -22.97 17.22
CA THR A 436 11.65 -23.64 18.49
C THR A 436 13.08 -24.18 18.50
N ASP A 437 13.58 -24.62 17.35
CA ASP A 437 15.00 -24.86 17.12
C ASP A 437 15.67 -23.55 16.68
N ARG A 438 16.37 -22.90 17.61
CA ARG A 438 17.01 -21.59 17.38
C ARG A 438 18.16 -21.62 16.35
N ARG A 439 18.52 -22.81 15.84
CA ARG A 439 19.46 -22.98 14.70
C ARG A 439 18.76 -22.98 13.35
N GLN A 440 17.44 -23.01 13.30
CA GLN A 440 16.65 -22.91 12.07
C GLN A 440 16.09 -21.49 11.91
N ALA A 441 15.92 -21.08 10.66
CA ALA A 441 15.33 -19.78 10.33
C ALA A 441 13.81 -19.86 10.25
N GLY A 442 13.14 -18.77 10.61
CA GLY A 442 11.68 -18.62 10.48
C GLY A 442 10.91 -19.00 11.74
N SER A 443 9.74 -19.59 11.55
CA SER A 443 8.73 -19.77 12.60
C SER A 443 8.40 -21.23 12.91
N THR A 444 7.73 -21.44 14.04
CA THR A 444 7.05 -22.69 14.42
C THR A 444 5.59 -22.37 14.74
N ALA A 445 4.67 -23.21 14.28
CA ALA A 445 3.25 -23.11 14.63
C ALA A 445 2.97 -23.90 15.92
N LEU A 446 2.41 -23.25 16.94
CA LEU A 446 1.96 -23.89 18.18
C LEU A 446 0.47 -24.18 18.09
N GLU A 447 0.10 -25.45 17.92
CA GLU A 447 -1.27 -25.87 17.59
C GLU A 447 -2.19 -26.05 18.82
N SER A 448 -1.66 -25.95 20.04
CA SER A 448 -2.45 -26.11 21.26
C SER A 448 -1.99 -25.19 22.39
N ASP A 449 -2.91 -24.92 23.33
CA ASP A 449 -2.60 -24.15 24.55
C ASP A 449 -1.48 -24.79 25.38
N ALA A 450 -1.39 -26.13 25.40
CA ALA A 450 -0.31 -26.84 26.08
C ALA A 450 1.05 -26.56 25.43
N ALA A 451 1.11 -26.56 24.10
CA ALA A 451 2.33 -26.19 23.37
C ALA A 451 2.75 -24.74 23.64
N VAL A 452 1.80 -23.81 23.79
CA VAL A 452 2.07 -22.43 24.21
C VAL A 452 2.66 -22.40 25.62
N VAL A 453 2.09 -23.14 26.57
CA VAL A 453 2.61 -23.21 27.95
C VAL A 453 4.04 -23.77 27.99
N ASP A 454 4.33 -24.81 27.21
CA ASP A 454 5.65 -25.39 27.13
C ASP A 454 6.67 -24.44 26.49
N TYR A 455 6.25 -23.69 25.46
CA TYR A 455 7.08 -22.65 24.84
C TYR A 455 7.44 -21.54 25.83
N CYS A 456 6.45 -20.99 26.56
CA CYS A 456 6.67 -19.99 27.61
C CYS A 456 7.57 -20.50 28.74
N ARG A 457 7.46 -21.78 29.12
CA ARG A 457 8.34 -22.37 30.14
C ARG A 457 9.79 -22.46 29.66
N ARG A 458 9.99 -22.78 28.39
CA ARG A 458 11.31 -22.90 27.78
C ARG A 458 11.96 -21.53 27.55
N TYR A 459 11.16 -20.52 27.21
CA TYR A 459 11.61 -19.17 26.92
C TYR A 459 10.79 -18.16 27.73
N PRO A 460 11.24 -17.76 28.93
CA PRO A 460 10.52 -16.80 29.76
C PRO A 460 10.37 -15.40 29.13
N THR A 461 11.39 -14.94 28.41
CA THR A 461 11.47 -13.58 27.84
C THR A 461 11.97 -13.59 26.39
N LEU A 462 11.81 -12.47 25.66
CA LEU A 462 12.41 -12.30 24.33
C LEU A 462 13.94 -12.49 24.38
N GLY A 463 14.60 -12.06 25.46
CA GLY A 463 16.04 -12.26 25.63
C GLY A 463 16.48 -13.72 25.61
N ASP A 464 15.60 -14.66 25.97
CA ASP A 464 15.87 -16.10 25.92
C ASP A 464 15.77 -16.68 24.49
N LEU A 465 15.06 -15.98 23.58
CA LEU A 465 14.88 -16.40 22.19
C LEU A 465 15.99 -15.92 21.25
N TYR A 466 16.61 -14.78 21.57
CA TYR A 466 17.60 -14.11 20.71
C TYR A 466 18.96 -14.01 21.43
N PRO A 467 20.05 -14.55 20.84
CA PRO A 467 21.36 -14.57 21.48
C PRO A 467 22.05 -13.20 21.43
N GLY A 468 23.14 -13.07 22.18
CA GLY A 468 23.95 -11.85 22.22
C GLY A 468 23.54 -10.92 23.38
N THR A 469 24.05 -9.70 23.35
CA THR A 469 23.73 -8.65 24.34
C THR A 469 23.68 -7.28 23.65
N GLY A 470 23.06 -6.29 24.31
CA GLY A 470 22.98 -4.91 23.79
C GLY A 470 22.38 -4.85 22.38
N ASP A 471 23.01 -4.06 21.51
CA ASP A 471 22.55 -3.84 20.13
C ASP A 471 22.47 -5.11 19.28
N GLN A 472 23.30 -6.12 19.55
CA GLN A 472 23.23 -7.38 18.79
C GLN A 472 21.92 -8.13 19.09
N GLN A 473 21.57 -8.23 20.37
CA GLN A 473 20.34 -8.91 20.79
C GLN A 473 19.11 -8.10 20.40
N GLN A 474 19.12 -6.79 20.65
CA GLN A 474 18.02 -5.90 20.26
C GLN A 474 17.86 -5.85 18.73
N GLY A 475 18.97 -5.84 17.98
CA GLY A 475 18.95 -5.90 16.52
C GLY A 475 18.31 -7.18 16.01
N ALA A 476 18.62 -8.34 16.61
CA ALA A 476 17.99 -9.61 16.24
C ALA A 476 16.48 -9.62 16.52
N ILE A 477 16.04 -9.05 17.66
CA ILE A 477 14.60 -8.88 17.97
C ILE A 477 13.92 -8.00 16.92
N LEU A 478 14.53 -6.87 16.54
CA LEU A 478 13.96 -5.94 15.57
C LEU A 478 13.92 -6.52 14.14
N ILE A 479 14.92 -7.31 13.76
CA ILE A 479 14.97 -8.03 12.47
C ILE A 479 13.85 -9.08 12.37
N ASP A 480 13.44 -9.65 13.49
CA ASP A 480 12.40 -10.68 13.62
C ASP A 480 11.10 -10.12 14.26
N ALA A 481 10.86 -8.82 14.12
CA ALA A 481 9.86 -8.09 14.91
C ALA A 481 8.44 -8.66 14.81
N HIS A 482 8.02 -9.14 13.62
CA HIS A 482 6.72 -9.81 13.46
C HIS A 482 6.56 -11.04 14.37
N LEU A 483 7.53 -11.96 14.32
CA LEU A 483 7.45 -13.16 15.16
C LEU A 483 7.70 -12.84 16.64
N ALA A 484 8.55 -11.86 16.95
CA ALA A 484 8.71 -11.37 18.32
C ALA A 484 7.40 -10.80 18.89
N ALA A 485 6.65 -10.03 18.09
CA ALA A 485 5.35 -9.49 18.45
C ALA A 485 4.32 -10.60 18.71
N ASN A 486 4.26 -11.62 17.85
CA ASN A 486 3.45 -12.82 18.09
C ASN A 486 3.83 -13.51 19.40
N ALA A 487 5.13 -13.63 19.70
CA ALA A 487 5.63 -14.32 20.89
C ALA A 487 5.25 -13.61 22.20
N ILE A 488 5.09 -12.29 22.20
CA ILE A 488 4.68 -11.50 23.39
C ILE A 488 3.16 -11.28 23.46
N GLY A 489 2.41 -11.81 22.49
CA GLY A 489 0.95 -11.81 22.50
C GLY A 489 0.30 -10.56 21.91
N ALA A 490 0.94 -9.90 20.95
CA ALA A 490 0.32 -8.83 20.17
C ALA A 490 -1.02 -9.27 19.57
N THR A 491 -1.93 -8.31 19.31
CA THR A 491 -3.19 -8.62 18.62
C THR A 491 -2.90 -8.84 17.12
N PRO A 492 -3.26 -10.02 16.56
CA PRO A 492 -3.24 -10.22 15.11
C PRO A 492 -4.30 -9.34 14.44
N ALA A 493 -3.89 -8.56 13.46
CA ALA A 493 -4.72 -7.56 12.82
C ALA A 493 -5.17 -7.95 11.41
N ALA A 494 -6.20 -7.25 10.93
CA ALA A 494 -6.81 -7.47 9.62
C ALA A 494 -6.09 -6.68 8.52
N ARG A 495 -4.81 -7.01 8.28
CA ARG A 495 -3.98 -6.35 7.26
C ARG A 495 -3.93 -4.81 7.44
N PRO A 496 -3.24 -4.32 8.49
CA PRO A 496 -3.07 -2.89 8.69
C PRO A 496 -2.25 -2.31 7.53
N GLU A 497 -2.88 -1.44 6.76
CA GLU A 497 -2.26 -0.70 5.66
C GLU A 497 -1.91 0.70 6.16
N ASP A 498 -2.41 1.75 5.51
CA ASP A 498 -1.94 3.11 5.68
C ASP A 498 -2.33 3.75 7.03
N THR A 499 -1.54 4.74 7.44
CA THR A 499 -1.69 5.45 8.71
C THR A 499 -1.46 6.95 8.55
N ASP A 500 -2.35 7.76 9.11
CA ASP A 500 -2.20 9.23 9.14
C ASP A 500 -2.71 9.81 10.46
N LEU A 501 -2.28 11.02 10.79
CA LEU A 501 -2.74 11.74 11.98
C LEU A 501 -3.82 12.74 11.58
N ASP A 502 -4.98 12.65 12.24
CA ASP A 502 -5.99 13.68 12.14
C ASP A 502 -5.42 15.01 12.69
N PRO A 503 -5.27 16.07 11.86
CA PRO A 503 -4.67 17.32 12.30
C PRO A 503 -5.55 18.06 13.31
N THR A 504 -6.85 17.73 13.39
CA THR A 504 -7.82 18.39 14.27
C THR A 504 -7.85 17.78 15.68
N THR A 505 -7.66 16.46 15.80
CA THR A 505 -7.69 15.77 17.11
C THR A 505 -6.32 15.26 17.55
N GLY A 506 -5.40 15.05 16.61
CA GLY A 506 -4.13 14.36 16.81
C GLY A 506 -4.26 12.84 16.92
N ASP A 507 -5.46 12.27 16.72
CA ASP A 507 -5.68 10.83 16.71
C ASP A 507 -5.03 10.18 15.48
N LEU A 508 -4.65 8.93 15.63
CA LEU A 508 -4.19 8.10 14.54
C LEU A 508 -5.39 7.50 13.80
N LEU A 509 -5.39 7.56 12.47
CA LEU A 509 -6.24 6.75 11.61
C LEU A 509 -5.41 5.62 11.00
N ILE A 510 -6.01 4.43 10.89
CA ILE A 510 -5.41 3.26 10.27
C ILE A 510 -6.45 2.58 9.37
N SER A 511 -6.09 2.24 8.14
CA SER A 511 -6.88 1.34 7.30
C SER A 511 -6.54 -0.13 7.58
N PHE A 512 -7.55 -0.98 7.52
CA PHE A 512 -7.44 -2.42 7.63
C PHE A 512 -8.15 -3.04 6.45
N THR A 513 -7.43 -3.52 5.46
CA THR A 513 -8.03 -3.80 4.15
C THR A 513 -8.94 -5.03 4.13
N ALA A 514 -8.64 -6.06 4.93
CA ALA A 514 -9.44 -7.29 4.93
C ALA A 514 -9.22 -8.20 6.16
N GLY A 515 -10.31 -8.70 6.73
CA GLY A 515 -10.32 -9.71 7.81
C GLY A 515 -10.29 -11.15 7.32
N GLY A 516 -9.36 -11.47 6.41
CA GLY A 516 -9.19 -12.80 5.80
C GLY A 516 -8.13 -13.68 6.47
N SER A 517 -7.69 -14.71 5.75
CA SER A 517 -6.56 -15.56 6.11
C SER A 517 -5.77 -15.96 4.87
N ASP A 518 -4.45 -16.07 5.01
CA ASP A 518 -3.56 -16.67 4.00
C ASP A 518 -3.34 -18.18 4.21
N GLY A 519 -4.07 -18.79 5.16
CA GLY A 519 -3.92 -20.18 5.58
C GLY A 519 -2.97 -20.39 6.75
N SER A 520 -2.16 -19.40 7.11
CA SER A 520 -1.22 -19.46 8.24
C SER A 520 -1.63 -18.54 9.39
N GLU A 521 -1.98 -17.30 9.08
CA GLU A 521 -2.37 -16.28 10.03
C GLU A 521 -3.69 -15.62 9.60
N ARG A 522 -4.33 -14.91 10.52
CA ARG A 522 -5.60 -14.19 10.35
C ARG A 522 -5.79 -13.16 11.46
N ALA A 523 -6.73 -12.26 11.26
CA ALA A 523 -7.10 -11.25 12.24
C ALA A 523 -7.79 -11.83 13.49
N ASP A 524 -7.67 -11.13 14.61
CA ASP A 524 -8.38 -11.46 15.86
C ASP A 524 -9.90 -11.27 15.69
N PRO A 525 -10.70 -12.35 15.74
CA PRO A 525 -12.15 -12.28 15.53
C PRO A 525 -12.87 -11.56 16.67
N ALA A 526 -12.22 -11.31 17.81
CA ALA A 526 -12.79 -10.52 18.88
C ALA A 526 -12.77 -9.01 18.57
N ILE A 527 -11.85 -8.57 17.70
CA ILE A 527 -11.59 -7.16 17.39
C ILE A 527 -12.13 -6.79 16.00
N PHE A 528 -11.84 -7.61 15.00
CA PHE A 528 -12.18 -7.34 13.61
C PHE A 528 -13.45 -8.08 13.23
N ARG A 529 -14.60 -7.40 13.35
CA ARG A 529 -15.92 -7.97 13.11
C ARG A 529 -16.67 -7.23 12.00
N GLY A 530 -17.43 -7.99 11.23
CA GLY A 530 -18.42 -7.43 10.31
C GLY A 530 -19.57 -6.73 11.06
N PRO A 531 -20.40 -5.94 10.36
CA PRO A 531 -21.51 -5.18 10.94
C PRO A 531 -22.52 -6.01 11.75
N ASN A 532 -22.65 -7.31 11.47
CA ASN A 532 -23.56 -8.23 12.16
C ASN A 532 -22.82 -9.22 13.07
N GLY A 533 -21.56 -8.93 13.40
CA GLY A 533 -20.74 -9.75 14.29
C GLY A 533 -19.96 -10.87 13.60
N GLU A 534 -19.93 -10.86 12.26
CA GLU A 534 -19.17 -11.82 11.45
C GLU A 534 -17.70 -11.84 11.89
N THR A 535 -17.15 -13.03 12.09
CA THR A 535 -15.75 -13.25 12.50
C THR A 535 -14.77 -13.15 11.33
N THR A 536 -15.27 -13.07 10.10
CA THR A 536 -14.53 -12.76 8.89
C THR A 536 -15.26 -11.65 8.14
N TRP A 537 -14.50 -10.74 7.55
CA TRP A 537 -15.07 -9.62 6.79
C TRP A 537 -14.08 -9.18 5.70
N PRO A 538 -14.38 -9.45 4.42
CA PRO A 538 -13.40 -9.26 3.35
C PRO A 538 -13.26 -7.80 2.88
N TYR A 539 -14.12 -6.90 3.38
CA TYR A 539 -14.24 -5.54 2.83
C TYR A 539 -13.49 -4.47 3.63
N GLY A 540 -12.93 -4.83 4.79
CA GLY A 540 -12.06 -3.95 5.57
C GLY A 540 -12.76 -2.87 6.41
N TRP A 541 -11.93 -2.06 7.08
CA TRP A 541 -12.31 -1.03 8.04
C TRP A 541 -11.34 0.15 8.04
N VAL A 542 -11.76 1.27 8.62
CA VAL A 542 -10.87 2.33 9.09
C VAL A 542 -11.05 2.49 10.59
N MET A 543 -9.96 2.42 11.34
CA MET A 543 -9.92 2.60 12.79
C MET A 543 -9.41 4.00 13.13
N ARG A 544 -9.94 4.58 14.21
CA ARG A 544 -9.37 5.73 14.89
C ARG A 544 -8.83 5.32 16.25
N LEU A 545 -7.61 5.74 16.58
CA LEU A 545 -6.90 5.45 17.82
C LEU A 545 -6.43 6.74 18.49
N SER A 546 -6.89 6.97 19.71
CA SER A 546 -6.48 8.07 20.60
C SER A 546 -5.40 7.57 21.55
N ASP A 547 -4.16 7.92 21.27
CA ASP A 547 -3.00 7.46 22.03
C ASP A 547 -2.67 8.39 23.20
N ALA A 548 -2.43 7.85 24.39
CA ALA A 548 -1.97 8.65 25.51
C ALA A 548 -0.55 9.17 25.27
N PRO A 549 -0.16 10.33 25.84
CA PRO A 549 1.19 10.85 25.70
C PRO A 549 2.26 9.83 26.10
N ALA A 550 3.20 9.57 25.18
CA ALA A 550 4.31 8.66 25.44
C ALA A 550 5.25 9.25 26.51
N GLN A 551 5.66 8.40 27.45
CA GLN A 551 6.66 8.75 28.45
C GLN A 551 8.03 8.25 27.99
N PRO A 552 9.10 9.08 27.99
CA PRO A 552 10.40 8.67 27.47
C PRO A 552 10.96 7.43 28.18
N ASP A 553 10.83 7.39 29.52
CA ASP A 553 11.30 6.28 30.35
C ASP A 553 10.18 5.27 30.68
N GLY A 554 8.94 5.56 30.27
CA GLY A 554 7.81 4.66 30.49
C GLY A 554 7.89 3.48 29.53
N ARG A 555 7.55 2.29 30.01
CA ARG A 555 7.53 1.05 29.21
C ARG A 555 6.07 0.72 28.87
N GLY A 556 5.69 0.78 27.59
CA GLY A 556 4.31 0.60 27.13
C GLY A 556 3.48 1.89 27.15
N GLY A 557 2.18 1.76 27.39
CA GLY A 557 1.22 2.87 27.40
C GLY A 557 -0.19 2.35 27.14
N THR A 558 -1.18 3.23 27.21
CA THR A 558 -2.58 2.90 26.92
C THR A 558 -3.15 3.80 25.84
N PHE A 559 -4.17 3.31 25.16
CA PHE A 559 -4.89 4.05 24.15
C PHE A 559 -6.36 3.62 24.12
N ARG A 560 -7.18 4.43 23.44
CA ARG A 560 -8.56 4.09 23.09
C ARG A 560 -8.69 3.96 21.59
N TRP A 561 -9.57 3.10 21.12
CA TRP A 561 -9.80 2.88 19.70
C TRP A 561 -11.27 2.65 19.39
N ARG A 562 -11.66 2.94 18.14
CA ARG A 562 -12.98 2.61 17.57
C ARG A 562 -12.89 2.50 16.04
N MET A 563 -13.74 1.68 15.43
CA MET A 563 -13.92 1.73 13.97
C MET A 563 -14.71 2.99 13.61
N VAL A 564 -14.23 3.73 12.62
CA VAL A 564 -14.88 4.96 12.10
C VAL A 564 -15.47 4.76 10.72
N ALA A 565 -15.01 3.75 9.98
CA ALA A 565 -15.59 3.34 8.72
C ALA A 565 -15.51 1.81 8.58
N THR A 566 -16.50 1.23 7.89
CA THR A 566 -16.55 -0.20 7.61
C THR A 566 -16.89 -0.38 6.13
N GLY A 567 -16.02 -1.08 5.40
CA GLY A 567 -16.28 -1.43 4.00
C GLY A 567 -17.42 -2.44 3.88
N GLY A 568 -17.86 -2.68 2.66
CA GLY A 568 -18.96 -3.60 2.33
C GLY A 568 -20.15 -2.89 1.71
N THR A 569 -21.10 -3.67 1.22
CA THR A 569 -22.29 -3.12 0.57
C THR A 569 -23.25 -2.49 1.59
N PRO A 570 -24.03 -1.46 1.22
CA PRO A 570 -24.97 -0.83 2.14
C PRO A 570 -26.01 -1.78 2.74
N TRP A 571 -26.49 -2.77 1.98
CA TRP A 571 -27.46 -3.76 2.47
C TRP A 571 -26.84 -4.84 3.36
N GLN A 572 -25.51 -4.87 3.52
CA GLN A 572 -24.80 -5.69 4.51
C GLN A 572 -24.32 -4.85 5.70
N GLY A 573 -24.64 -3.56 5.75
CA GLY A 573 -24.21 -2.64 6.81
C GLY A 573 -22.87 -1.94 6.54
N GLY A 574 -22.28 -2.10 5.35
CA GLY A 574 -21.07 -1.38 4.95
C GLY A 574 -21.36 -0.02 4.32
N MET A 575 -20.30 0.77 4.08
CA MET A 575 -20.43 2.15 3.59
C MET A 575 -20.40 2.29 2.06
N GLY A 576 -20.20 1.19 1.32
CA GLY A 576 -20.22 1.16 -0.14
C GLY A 576 -18.84 1.14 -0.82
N PHE A 577 -17.75 1.21 -0.06
CA PHE A 577 -16.39 0.91 -0.52
C PHE A 577 -15.96 -0.49 -0.07
N SER A 578 -14.84 -1.00 -0.57
CA SER A 578 -14.23 -2.26 -0.13
C SER A 578 -12.72 -2.14 -0.16
N ASN A 579 -12.03 -2.84 0.75
CA ASN A 579 -10.57 -2.89 0.80
C ASN A 579 -9.95 -1.48 0.87
N PRO A 580 -10.31 -0.69 1.91
CA PRO A 580 -9.67 0.59 2.13
C PRO A 580 -8.18 0.34 2.35
N ASP A 581 -7.39 1.08 1.59
CA ASP A 581 -5.94 0.98 1.60
C ASP A 581 -5.37 2.35 1.99
N ASN A 582 -4.79 3.11 1.07
CA ASN A 582 -4.15 4.36 1.45
C ASN A 582 -5.17 5.40 1.96
N LEU A 583 -4.72 6.26 2.87
CA LEU A 583 -5.55 7.30 3.48
C LEU A 583 -4.78 8.60 3.68
N ALA A 584 -5.51 9.71 3.61
CA ALA A 584 -5.00 11.02 3.96
C ALA A 584 -6.07 11.81 4.69
N VAL A 585 -5.67 12.69 5.61
CA VAL A 585 -6.59 13.60 6.29
C VAL A 585 -6.30 15.03 5.86
N ASP A 586 -7.32 15.70 5.34
CA ASP A 586 -7.19 17.11 4.99
C ASP A 586 -7.25 18.01 6.24
N SER A 587 -6.96 19.30 6.05
CA SER A 587 -6.95 20.31 7.11
C SER A 587 -8.29 20.50 7.82
N GLY A 588 -9.40 20.09 7.18
CA GLY A 588 -10.75 20.07 7.75
C GLY A 588 -11.06 18.80 8.57
N GLY A 589 -10.13 17.84 8.63
CA GLY A 589 -10.32 16.54 9.27
C GLY A 589 -11.13 15.55 8.43
N ASN A 590 -11.39 15.85 7.14
CA ASN A 590 -12.09 14.89 6.28
C ASN A 590 -11.14 13.76 5.91
N ILE A 591 -11.64 12.53 5.94
CA ILE A 591 -10.85 11.36 5.61
C ILE A 591 -10.98 11.11 4.11
N TRP A 592 -9.85 11.14 3.42
CA TRP A 592 -9.72 10.67 2.05
C TRP A 592 -9.16 9.27 2.12
N LEU A 593 -9.82 8.32 1.47
CA LEU A 593 -9.32 6.95 1.38
C LEU A 593 -9.40 6.47 -0.06
N VAL A 594 -8.47 5.62 -0.43
CA VAL A 594 -8.49 4.90 -1.69
C VAL A 594 -8.67 3.41 -1.44
N THR A 595 -8.96 2.65 -2.49
CA THR A 595 -9.22 1.22 -2.37
C THR A 595 -8.25 0.42 -3.24
N ASP A 596 -7.79 -0.70 -2.69
CA ASP A 596 -7.16 -1.78 -3.42
C ASP A 596 -7.94 -3.09 -3.25
N ARG A 597 -8.89 -3.31 -4.15
CA ARG A 597 -9.52 -4.62 -4.30
C ARG A 597 -8.94 -5.38 -5.48
N SER A 598 -8.59 -6.64 -5.24
CA SER A 598 -8.27 -7.57 -6.32
C SER A 598 -9.44 -7.73 -7.31
N THR A 599 -9.18 -7.48 -8.59
CA THR A 599 -10.12 -7.69 -9.72
C THR A 599 -10.44 -9.15 -9.99
N SER A 600 -9.69 -10.09 -9.39
CA SER A 600 -9.92 -11.53 -9.57
C SER A 600 -11.05 -12.11 -8.72
N SER A 601 -11.57 -11.36 -7.73
CA SER A 601 -12.58 -11.83 -6.79
C SER A 601 -14.01 -11.51 -7.25
N ALA A 602 -14.76 -12.55 -7.63
CA ALA A 602 -16.14 -12.41 -8.12
C ALA A 602 -17.10 -11.76 -7.10
N SER A 603 -16.86 -11.93 -5.79
CA SER A 603 -17.67 -11.29 -4.76
C SER A 603 -17.34 -9.80 -4.55
N LEU A 604 -16.14 -9.36 -4.94
CA LEU A 604 -15.69 -7.96 -4.86
C LEU A 604 -15.93 -7.19 -6.17
N ASP A 605 -16.18 -7.89 -7.28
CA ASP A 605 -16.42 -7.27 -8.58
C ASP A 605 -17.68 -6.36 -8.60
N ILE A 606 -18.60 -6.56 -7.64
CA ILE A 606 -19.79 -5.72 -7.47
C ILE A 606 -19.45 -4.23 -7.22
N PHE A 607 -18.24 -3.91 -6.73
CA PHE A 607 -17.83 -2.53 -6.44
C PHE A 607 -17.32 -1.75 -7.68
N GLY A 608 -17.05 -2.41 -8.82
CA GLY A 608 -16.47 -1.76 -10.02
C GLY A 608 -15.00 -1.39 -9.82
N ASN A 609 -14.46 -0.43 -10.57
CA ASN A 609 -13.04 -0.04 -10.44
C ASN A 609 -12.70 0.49 -9.04
N ASN A 610 -11.43 0.35 -8.66
CA ASN A 610 -10.88 0.97 -7.46
C ASN A 610 -11.06 2.50 -7.49
N ALA A 611 -11.19 3.10 -6.32
CA ALA A 611 -11.79 4.41 -6.17
C ALA A 611 -11.22 5.22 -5.01
N CYS A 612 -11.33 6.55 -5.14
CA CYS A 612 -11.06 7.51 -4.07
C CYS A 612 -12.39 7.99 -3.47
N TRP A 613 -12.48 7.95 -2.14
CA TRP A 613 -13.66 8.26 -1.34
C TRP A 613 -13.33 9.35 -0.33
N VAL A 614 -14.34 10.15 0.00
CA VAL A 614 -14.25 11.18 1.05
C VAL A 614 -15.30 10.89 2.12
N LEU A 615 -14.88 10.88 3.37
CA LEU A 615 -15.76 10.86 4.54
C LEU A 615 -15.70 12.23 5.20
N PRO A 616 -16.73 13.07 5.03
CA PRO A 616 -16.75 14.39 5.63
C PRO A 616 -16.74 14.31 7.16
N ASN A 617 -16.01 15.23 7.79
CA ASN A 617 -15.95 15.36 9.25
C ASN A 617 -17.12 16.19 9.81
N SER A 618 -17.72 17.06 8.99
CA SER A 618 -18.78 17.98 9.40
C SER A 618 -19.87 18.12 8.33
N GLY A 619 -20.93 18.85 8.68
CA GLY A 619 -22.09 19.09 7.80
C GLY A 619 -23.07 17.92 7.71
N PRO A 620 -24.11 18.03 6.87
CA PRO A 620 -25.20 17.05 6.79
C PRO A 620 -24.80 15.63 6.38
N GLN A 621 -23.62 15.48 5.78
CA GLN A 621 -23.09 14.19 5.32
C GLN A 621 -21.91 13.69 6.17
N ALA A 622 -21.68 14.30 7.34
CA ALA A 622 -20.66 13.82 8.26
C ALA A 622 -20.82 12.31 8.52
N GLY A 623 -19.72 11.57 8.40
CA GLY A 623 -19.70 10.12 8.57
C GLY A 623 -20.30 9.29 7.42
N GLN A 624 -20.64 9.89 6.27
CA GLN A 624 -21.04 9.16 5.07
C GLN A 624 -19.87 9.06 4.08
N ALA A 625 -19.74 7.94 3.38
CA ALA A 625 -18.79 7.81 2.27
C ALA A 625 -19.35 8.46 1.00
N LEU A 626 -18.56 9.33 0.39
CA LEU A 626 -18.86 10.02 -0.86
C LEU A 626 -17.82 9.62 -1.91
N LEU A 627 -18.25 9.04 -3.03
CA LEU A 627 -17.36 8.63 -4.11
C LEU A 627 -16.82 9.86 -4.85
N PHE A 628 -15.51 10.09 -4.81
CA PHE A 628 -14.85 11.24 -5.43
C PHE A 628 -14.27 10.90 -6.79
N ALA A 629 -13.47 9.84 -6.91
CA ALA A 629 -12.88 9.43 -8.19
C ALA A 629 -12.89 7.91 -8.37
N THR A 630 -12.86 7.44 -9.62
CA THR A 630 -12.63 6.02 -9.95
C THR A 630 -11.43 5.92 -10.90
N GLY A 631 -10.64 4.86 -10.76
CA GLY A 631 -9.48 4.59 -11.61
C GLY A 631 -9.84 3.86 -12.92
N PRO A 632 -8.86 3.69 -13.84
CA PRO A 632 -8.98 2.82 -15.00
C PRO A 632 -9.13 1.33 -14.65
N MET A 633 -9.21 0.47 -15.68
CA MET A 633 -9.39 -0.96 -15.46
C MET A 633 -8.19 -1.59 -14.76
N GLU A 634 -8.48 -2.46 -13.79
CA GLU A 634 -7.50 -3.33 -13.11
C GLU A 634 -6.37 -2.57 -12.41
N CYS A 635 -6.55 -1.28 -12.20
CA CYS A 635 -5.68 -0.49 -11.35
C CYS A 635 -6.18 -0.55 -9.90
N GLU A 636 -5.33 -0.13 -8.99
CA GLU A 636 -5.71 0.53 -7.76
C GLU A 636 -5.44 2.03 -7.88
N LEU A 637 -5.98 2.79 -6.92
CA LEU A 637 -5.62 4.20 -6.74
C LEU A 637 -4.84 4.28 -5.44
N CYS A 638 -3.73 5.01 -5.44
CA CYS A 638 -2.82 5.07 -4.31
C CYS A 638 -2.36 6.49 -4.02
N GLY A 639 -1.77 6.68 -2.84
CA GLY A 639 -1.09 7.89 -2.41
C GLY A 639 -1.90 9.17 -2.55
N PRO A 640 -3.12 9.28 -1.99
CA PRO A 640 -3.83 10.55 -1.98
C PRO A 640 -2.97 11.62 -1.30
N CYS A 641 -2.58 12.64 -2.05
CA CYS A 641 -1.58 13.62 -1.59
C CYS A 641 -1.96 15.03 -2.02
N PHE A 642 -1.95 15.98 -1.09
CA PHE A 642 -2.39 17.36 -1.37
C PHE A 642 -1.21 18.30 -1.64
N ASP A 643 -1.43 19.31 -2.48
CA ASP A 643 -0.60 20.51 -2.39
C ASP A 643 -0.92 21.31 -1.12
N SER A 644 -0.06 22.26 -0.76
CA SER A 644 -0.17 23.01 0.49
C SER A 644 -1.45 23.85 0.63
N GLU A 645 -2.14 24.12 -0.47
CA GLU A 645 -3.40 24.88 -0.51
C GLU A 645 -4.64 23.96 -0.51
N GLU A 646 -4.45 22.63 -0.56
CA GLU A 646 -5.50 21.64 -0.78
C GLU A 646 -6.37 21.97 -2.02
N ALA A 647 -5.75 22.62 -3.00
CA ALA A 647 -6.37 22.97 -4.29
C ALA A 647 -6.13 21.87 -5.34
N THR A 648 -5.13 21.01 -5.09
CA THR A 648 -4.73 19.90 -5.94
C THR A 648 -4.67 18.61 -5.13
N LEU A 649 -5.33 17.56 -5.61
CA LEU A 649 -5.11 16.19 -5.18
C LEU A 649 -4.22 15.50 -6.21
N PHE A 650 -3.01 15.10 -5.82
CA PHE A 650 -2.22 14.13 -6.54
C PHE A 650 -2.70 12.73 -6.17
N LEU A 651 -2.80 11.87 -7.17
CA LEU A 651 -3.27 10.50 -7.01
C LEU A 651 -2.49 9.59 -7.95
N ALA A 652 -1.96 8.50 -7.41
CA ALA A 652 -1.30 7.48 -8.19
C ALA A 652 -2.32 6.51 -8.78
N VAL A 653 -2.07 6.08 -10.01
CA VAL A 653 -2.78 4.99 -10.69
C VAL A 653 -1.78 3.84 -10.81
N GLN A 654 -1.92 2.85 -9.95
CA GLN A 654 -1.02 1.69 -9.90
C GLN A 654 -1.50 0.59 -10.86
N HIS A 655 -0.57 -0.11 -11.52
CA HIS A 655 -0.79 -1.31 -12.35
C HIS A 655 -2.07 -1.39 -13.22
N PRO A 656 -2.42 -0.36 -14.02
CA PRO A 656 -3.54 -0.48 -14.95
C PRO A 656 -3.35 -1.69 -15.88
N GLY A 657 -4.41 -2.49 -16.04
CA GLY A 657 -4.37 -3.71 -16.86
C GLY A 657 -3.58 -4.87 -16.24
N GLU A 658 -3.46 -4.96 -14.91
CA GLU A 658 -2.69 -6.02 -14.26
C GLU A 658 -3.12 -7.43 -14.68
N ASP A 659 -4.42 -7.72 -14.67
CA ASP A 659 -4.96 -9.06 -14.89
C ASP A 659 -5.00 -9.41 -16.38
N ASN A 660 -5.54 -8.51 -17.21
CA ASN A 660 -5.81 -8.74 -18.62
C ASN A 660 -4.81 -8.08 -19.57
N GLY A 661 -3.90 -7.25 -19.07
CA GLY A 661 -2.87 -6.57 -19.85
C GLY A 661 -3.43 -5.45 -20.72
N THR A 662 -2.78 -5.26 -21.87
CA THR A 662 -3.19 -4.30 -22.90
C THR A 662 -4.58 -4.61 -23.44
N ARG A 663 -5.50 -3.66 -23.28
CA ARG A 663 -6.83 -3.76 -23.89
C ARG A 663 -6.75 -3.74 -25.41
N GLN A 664 -7.44 -4.71 -26.01
CA GLN A 664 -7.56 -4.84 -27.46
C GLN A 664 -8.72 -3.99 -28.00
N ALA A 665 -8.66 -3.59 -29.27
CA ALA A 665 -9.75 -2.89 -29.92
C ALA A 665 -11.10 -3.65 -29.80
N GLY A 666 -12.13 -2.99 -29.27
CA GLY A 666 -13.45 -3.61 -29.03
C GLY A 666 -13.49 -4.60 -27.86
N GLY A 667 -12.43 -4.68 -27.05
CA GLY A 667 -12.37 -5.52 -25.85
C GLY A 667 -13.29 -5.01 -24.74
N GLU A 668 -14.55 -5.44 -24.77
CA GLU A 668 -15.55 -5.22 -23.72
C GLU A 668 -16.39 -6.47 -23.48
N GLU A 669 -16.91 -6.60 -22.26
CA GLU A 669 -17.87 -7.61 -21.87
C GLU A 669 -19.10 -7.01 -21.19
N TYR A 670 -20.18 -7.79 -21.15
CA TYR A 670 -21.41 -7.42 -20.46
C TYR A 670 -21.61 -8.35 -19.27
N GLN A 671 -21.76 -7.76 -18.09
CA GLN A 671 -21.92 -8.49 -16.83
C GLN A 671 -23.28 -8.15 -16.21
N ALA A 672 -23.92 -9.11 -15.55
CA ALA A 672 -25.18 -8.90 -14.85
C ALA A 672 -25.02 -9.12 -13.34
N PHE A 673 -25.50 -8.18 -12.55
CA PHE A 673 -25.45 -8.24 -11.08
C PHE A 673 -26.85 -8.08 -10.49
N THR A 674 -27.12 -8.84 -9.42
CA THR A 674 -28.28 -8.59 -8.57
C THR A 674 -27.86 -7.68 -7.42
N LEU A 675 -28.35 -6.44 -7.45
CA LEU A 675 -28.13 -5.44 -6.40
C LEU A 675 -29.35 -5.35 -5.48
N ARG A 676 -29.25 -4.53 -4.42
CA ARG A 676 -30.39 -4.19 -3.57
C ARG A 676 -30.57 -2.68 -3.45
N ASP A 677 -31.83 -2.25 -3.44
CA ASP A 677 -32.17 -0.85 -3.18
C ASP A 677 -32.18 -0.54 -1.67
N ARG A 678 -32.49 0.71 -1.33
CA ARG A 678 -32.53 1.21 0.06
C ARG A 678 -33.62 0.57 0.93
N ASN A 679 -34.61 -0.08 0.32
CA ASN A 679 -35.63 -0.88 1.00
C ASN A 679 -35.26 -2.37 1.01
N ASN A 680 -34.00 -2.68 0.68
CA ASN A 680 -33.44 -4.03 0.62
C ASN A 680 -34.10 -4.93 -0.45
N GLN A 681 -34.79 -4.35 -1.45
CA GLN A 681 -35.42 -5.10 -2.54
C GLN A 681 -34.41 -5.37 -3.66
N PRO A 682 -34.36 -6.61 -4.20
CA PRO A 682 -33.41 -6.96 -5.25
C PRO A 682 -33.80 -6.33 -6.60
N PHE A 683 -32.82 -5.91 -7.38
CA PHE A 683 -33.00 -5.51 -8.79
C PHE A 683 -31.77 -5.88 -9.62
N GLN A 684 -31.96 -5.98 -10.95
CA GLN A 684 -30.89 -6.35 -11.87
C GLN A 684 -30.17 -5.10 -12.39
N GLN A 685 -28.85 -5.20 -12.48
CA GLN A 685 -27.98 -4.23 -13.14
C GLN A 685 -27.23 -4.90 -14.28
N LEU A 686 -27.25 -4.27 -15.45
CA LEU A 686 -26.40 -4.62 -16.59
C LEU A 686 -25.16 -3.70 -16.62
N ARG A 687 -23.96 -4.26 -16.64
CA ARG A 687 -22.71 -3.52 -16.76
C ARG A 687 -22.06 -3.77 -18.10
N ARG A 688 -21.54 -2.71 -18.71
CA ARG A 688 -20.56 -2.80 -19.81
C ARG A 688 -19.17 -2.52 -19.25
N VAL A 689 -18.24 -3.46 -19.44
CA VAL A 689 -16.93 -3.46 -18.78
C VAL A 689 -15.82 -3.65 -19.81
N PRO A 690 -14.89 -2.70 -19.98
CA PRO A 690 -13.68 -2.91 -20.79
C PRO A 690 -12.81 -4.04 -20.22
N VAL A 691 -12.14 -4.82 -21.08
CA VAL A 691 -11.25 -5.92 -20.65
C VAL A 691 -9.79 -5.53 -20.87
N GLY A 692 -9.01 -5.43 -19.79
CA GLY A 692 -7.66 -4.84 -19.79
C GLY A 692 -7.67 -3.31 -19.82
N SER A 693 -6.49 -2.70 -19.92
CA SER A 693 -6.33 -1.24 -19.95
C SER A 693 -5.43 -0.74 -21.10
N ASN A 694 -5.70 0.48 -21.57
CA ASN A 694 -4.77 1.28 -22.38
C ASN A 694 -4.43 2.64 -21.72
N TRP A 695 -4.74 2.80 -20.43
CA TRP A 695 -4.44 4.02 -19.70
C TRP A 695 -2.92 4.25 -19.59
N PRO A 696 -2.40 5.48 -19.77
CA PRO A 696 -3.12 6.75 -19.90
C PRO A 696 -3.43 7.15 -21.34
N SER A 697 -2.92 6.43 -22.34
CA SER A 697 -3.05 6.84 -23.74
C SER A 697 -4.50 6.81 -24.25
N GLY A 698 -5.29 5.85 -23.77
CA GLY A 698 -6.63 5.55 -24.27
C GLY A 698 -6.66 5.00 -25.71
N LEU A 699 -5.49 4.83 -26.34
CA LEU A 699 -5.36 4.30 -27.69
C LEU A 699 -5.35 2.77 -27.62
N ALA A 700 -6.16 2.14 -28.48
CA ALA A 700 -6.19 0.69 -28.58
C ALA A 700 -4.78 0.12 -28.83
N ASP A 701 -4.51 -1.04 -28.22
CA ASP A 701 -3.28 -1.81 -28.38
C ASP A 701 -2.00 -1.12 -27.87
N ARG A 702 -2.11 0.03 -27.19
CA ARG A 702 -0.99 0.65 -26.46
C ARG A 702 -0.90 0.12 -25.04
N ALA A 703 0.31 -0.25 -24.63
CA ALA A 703 0.53 -0.83 -23.32
C ALA A 703 0.12 0.13 -22.20
N PRO A 704 -0.53 -0.36 -21.14
CA PRO A 704 -0.88 0.47 -20.01
C PRO A 704 0.39 0.90 -19.27
N ARG A 705 0.40 2.15 -18.79
CA ARG A 705 1.54 2.74 -18.07
C ARG A 705 1.05 3.30 -16.74
N PRO A 706 1.44 2.72 -15.58
CA PRO A 706 1.16 3.34 -14.29
C PRO A 706 1.74 4.76 -14.21
N GLY A 707 1.12 5.63 -13.41
CA GLY A 707 1.53 7.03 -13.33
C GLY A 707 0.76 7.84 -12.29
N VAL A 708 1.01 9.14 -12.26
CA VAL A 708 0.42 10.07 -11.31
C VAL A 708 -0.44 11.08 -12.04
N VAL A 709 -1.66 11.28 -11.56
CA VAL A 709 -2.56 12.35 -12.01
C VAL A 709 -2.64 13.44 -10.95
N MET A 710 -2.98 14.65 -11.39
CA MET A 710 -3.49 15.70 -10.52
C MET A 710 -4.97 15.91 -10.79
N ILE A 711 -5.75 16.14 -9.75
CA ILE A 711 -7.18 16.45 -9.79
C ILE A 711 -7.38 17.83 -9.18
N GLN A 712 -8.09 18.71 -9.90
CA GLN A 712 -8.36 20.08 -9.48
C GLN A 712 -9.77 20.51 -9.87
N ARG A 713 -10.33 21.47 -9.14
CA ARG A 713 -11.58 22.14 -9.55
C ARG A 713 -11.35 23.00 -10.78
N GLN A 714 -12.27 22.94 -11.74
CA GLN A 714 -12.25 23.75 -12.96
C GLN A 714 -12.33 25.26 -12.67
N GLY A 715 -13.03 25.64 -11.59
CA GLY A 715 -13.10 27.02 -11.13
C GLY A 715 -11.91 27.49 -10.27
N GLY A 716 -10.93 26.62 -10.01
CA GLY A 716 -9.85 26.87 -9.04
C GLY A 716 -10.31 26.80 -7.58
N GLY A 717 -9.36 27.05 -6.66
CA GLY A 717 -9.57 27.03 -5.22
C GLY A 717 -9.52 25.62 -4.59
N PRO A 718 -9.83 25.51 -3.28
CA PRO A 718 -9.75 24.26 -2.53
C PRO A 718 -10.66 23.18 -3.10
N LEU A 719 -10.22 21.92 -2.99
CA LEU A 719 -10.93 20.74 -3.50
C LEU A 719 -12.34 20.63 -2.93
N LEU A 720 -12.56 20.83 -1.63
CA LEU A 720 -13.90 20.74 -1.05
C LEU A 720 -14.54 22.12 -0.93
N HIS A 721 -15.85 22.22 -1.18
CA HIS A 721 -16.60 23.42 -0.87
C HIS A 721 -16.72 23.61 0.65
N ASN A 722 -16.51 24.83 1.14
CA ASN A 722 -16.73 25.17 2.55
C ASN A 722 -18.18 24.85 2.94
N LEU A 723 -18.36 23.93 3.89
CA LEU A 723 -19.67 23.53 4.42
C LEU A 723 -20.25 24.56 5.41
N HIS A 724 -19.45 25.56 5.80
CA HIS A 724 -19.87 26.73 6.56
C HIS A 724 -19.52 28.00 5.79
N PRO A 725 -20.50 28.86 5.43
CA PRO A 725 -20.17 30.25 5.13
C PRO A 725 -19.69 30.88 6.43
N THR A 726 -18.43 31.30 6.49
CA THR A 726 -17.99 32.27 7.48
C THR A 726 -18.89 33.49 7.36
N GLN A 727 -19.84 33.65 8.28
CA GLN A 727 -20.45 34.95 8.53
C GLN A 727 -19.38 35.82 9.20
N HIS A 728 -18.52 36.44 8.39
CA HIS A 728 -17.78 37.60 8.81
C HIS A 728 -18.33 38.77 8.01
N GLY A 729 -19.24 39.50 8.66
CA GLY A 729 -19.57 40.88 8.32
C GLY A 729 -18.59 41.85 8.96
#